data_AF-A0A973UR47-F1
#
_entry.id   AF-A0A973UR47-F1
#
_cell.length_a   1.000
_cell.length_b   1.000
_cell.length_c   1.000
_cell.angle_alpha   90.00
_cell.angle_beta   90.00
_cell.angle_gamma   90.00
#
_symmetry.space_group_name_H-M   'P 1'
#
loop_
_entity.id
_entity.type
_entity.pdbx_description
1 polymer ?
#
loop_
_entity_poly.entity_id
_entity_poly.type
_entity_poly.pdbx_seq_one_letter_code
_entity_poly.pdbx_strand_id
1 'polypeptide(L)'
;MNLTEGVTVTPRLHRRTLLQGAAAAGAAAAVLPAVPAHADGISVTADGITLTAAADGSILVNDGAADRIKLTHFLFKDSVIGTNRTFGGVPSLITLADGRPAIQVRYTVPASASALTVVGTFDVTARRARLRYDVSGSSTLLPTGFMIGRTLLGASAPETFTPLTTWRRDAGGGVPYEVNNGGLYTETYAGATAATQAYFRLTATTPAYTNTTWLHAPGKATGATSATTEAILVLGSMRPQAAATVADQRALGVETWTDRPFHLWDGPGQEMVLHAQVVNGGATAREVTIGYVAKDFDGVDAAAQTQTLTLPAGGSWSGDFTATSPAHGILYTEVSAVAEADEAFARTTLAVLPPFEYQAGEDSMFGLSNYPWLLKPSQAEIGALLQRLGMKWIRIAYPGAPGIPVADLDTLGIFHNVQKGGVPIGGTEAAKTAWAADMTALVQSAGARYYEAGNELNQPWMSGQGAAQYVNDGLIPLRAAMTQAGAQFKVMNCGLGGMDYNWLANMQAAGGWPLIDVLAIHPGRGNFTADYAPTPEEWEQGSNGSYWNFLGSVRKARELIATYDAAAGKTTPTELWLTEAYACTKPNAWWMDTYRQAAENTLLQLALAKSEGVRGVNWYQLYDSTIHHPQEADPANMEYHHGLLNRDLSAKATLLAFATAARVLDQATFVRWVTFADPDLKGLAFDTPRGRMYVLWSRKDGYILNADHTPGNAYFAAPEPWEDGWPTKTTVVLAANQFQVTELDCIGRERLIPKVRGKAAIVLDGAPRIYYGLCDDLGEDC
;
A
#
# COMPACT_ATOMS: atom_id res chain seq x y z
N MET A 1 14.00 50.99 44.45
CA MET A 1 14.01 52.41 44.05
C MET A 1 14.78 52.50 42.73
N ASN A 2 14.05 52.71 41.63
CA ASN A 2 14.45 53.16 40.29
C ASN A 2 15.76 52.69 39.58
N LEU A 3 15.55 52.09 38.38
CA LEU A 3 16.12 52.47 37.04
C LEU A 3 17.66 52.31 36.80
N THR A 4 18.20 51.92 35.63
CA THR A 4 17.71 51.40 34.32
C THR A 4 18.88 50.75 33.53
N GLU A 5 18.53 49.85 32.59
CA GLU A 5 19.14 49.49 31.27
C GLU A 5 20.66 49.61 30.95
N GLY A 6 21.13 48.67 30.10
CA GLY A 6 22.46 48.76 29.45
C GLY A 6 22.86 47.54 28.58
N VAL A 7 22.13 47.23 27.51
CA VAL A 7 22.56 46.20 26.53
C VAL A 7 23.70 46.73 25.66
N THR A 8 24.79 45.97 25.50
CA THR A 8 26.00 46.42 24.78
C THR A 8 26.11 45.78 23.40
N VAL A 9 26.12 46.61 22.34
CA VAL A 9 26.48 46.20 20.97
C VAL A 9 27.99 46.37 20.79
N THR A 10 28.70 45.35 20.27
CA THR A 10 30.15 45.41 20.03
C THR A 10 30.50 44.98 18.60
N PRO A 11 31.08 45.84 17.75
CA PRO A 11 31.61 45.43 16.46
C PRO A 11 33.04 44.89 16.61
N ARG A 12 33.35 43.72 16.03
CA ARG A 12 34.73 43.21 15.89
C ARG A 12 35.16 43.21 14.43
N LEU A 13 36.20 43.99 14.13
CA LEU A 13 36.99 43.92 12.89
C LEU A 13 38.24 43.06 13.14
N HIS A 14 38.55 42.12 12.26
CA HIS A 14 39.87 41.48 12.18
C HIS A 14 40.39 41.44 10.73
N ARG A 15 41.70 41.61 10.55
CA ARG A 15 42.40 41.74 9.25
C ARG A 15 43.27 40.51 8.94
N ARG A 16 43.24 40.10 7.66
CA ARG A 16 44.33 39.52 6.80
C ARG A 16 45.25 38.40 7.34
N THR A 17 45.34 37.29 6.60
CA THR A 17 46.59 36.67 6.04
C THR A 17 46.23 35.75 4.85
N LEU A 18 47.16 35.08 4.14
CA LEU A 18 47.79 35.55 2.88
C LEU A 18 48.17 34.35 1.93
N LEU A 19 47.91 34.48 0.61
CA LEU A 19 48.57 33.90 -0.60
C LEU A 19 48.98 32.38 -0.78
N GLN A 20 48.65 31.88 -1.99
CA GLN A 20 49.52 31.27 -3.06
C GLN A 20 49.42 29.77 -3.49
N GLY A 21 49.43 29.57 -4.84
CA GLY A 21 49.51 28.30 -5.60
C GLY A 21 48.24 27.99 -6.44
N ALA A 22 48.04 28.38 -7.71
CA ALA A 22 48.79 28.12 -8.97
C ALA A 22 49.00 26.61 -9.26
N ALA A 23 48.69 26.01 -10.43
CA ALA A 23 47.98 26.42 -11.67
C ALA A 23 47.69 25.12 -12.51
N ALA A 24 47.00 25.02 -13.66
CA ALA A 24 46.20 25.92 -14.52
C ALA A 24 45.31 25.09 -15.49
N ALA A 25 44.10 25.56 -15.84
CA ALA A 25 43.34 25.17 -17.04
C ALA A 25 42.30 26.26 -17.36
N GLY A 26 42.23 26.76 -18.60
CA GLY A 26 41.39 27.91 -18.94
C GLY A 26 40.42 27.66 -20.09
N ALA A 27 39.13 27.87 -19.84
CA ALA A 27 38.18 28.57 -20.73
C ALA A 27 36.78 28.60 -20.07
N ALA A 28 36.10 29.76 -20.14
CA ALA A 28 34.66 29.92 -19.84
C ALA A 28 34.16 29.49 -18.43
N ALA A 29 34.83 29.92 -17.36
CA ALA A 29 34.18 29.99 -16.05
C ALA A 29 33.16 31.14 -16.04
N ALA A 30 31.87 30.82 -15.97
CA ALA A 30 30.84 31.82 -15.69
C ALA A 30 31.10 32.43 -14.30
N VAL A 31 31.01 33.77 -14.22
CA VAL A 31 31.21 34.49 -12.95
C VAL A 31 30.13 34.07 -11.96
N LEU A 32 30.51 33.30 -10.93
CA LEU A 32 29.67 33.10 -9.75
C LEU A 32 29.31 34.49 -9.19
N PRO A 33 28.02 34.82 -9.04
CA PRO A 33 27.64 36.08 -8.42
C PRO A 33 28.16 36.09 -6.98
N ALA A 34 28.98 37.08 -6.64
CA ALA A 34 29.43 37.28 -5.27
C ALA A 34 28.20 37.46 -4.37
N VAL A 35 28.13 36.68 -3.29
CA VAL A 35 27.09 36.82 -2.27
C VAL A 35 27.14 38.25 -1.72
N PRO A 36 26.07 39.05 -1.83
CA PRO A 36 26.07 40.40 -1.28
C PRO A 36 26.13 40.31 0.24
N ALA A 37 27.08 41.01 0.86
CA ALA A 37 27.11 41.17 2.31
C ALA A 37 25.79 41.82 2.76
N HIS A 38 25.03 41.13 3.61
CA HIS A 38 23.70 41.58 4.01
C HIS A 38 23.78 42.84 4.88
N ALA A 39 23.06 43.88 4.48
CA ALA A 39 22.69 44.99 5.37
C ALA A 39 21.62 44.53 6.37
N ASP A 40 21.57 45.17 7.54
CA ASP A 40 20.80 44.79 8.74
C ASP A 40 19.36 44.28 8.45
N GLY A 41 19.21 42.96 8.34
CA GLY A 41 17.93 42.29 8.09
C GLY A 41 17.24 41.85 9.38
N ILE A 42 15.91 41.99 9.43
CA ILE A 42 15.10 41.54 10.59
C ILE A 42 15.26 40.03 10.73
N SER A 43 15.79 39.58 11.86
CA SER A 43 16.11 38.17 12.09
C SER A 43 15.49 37.63 13.38
N VAL A 44 15.03 36.39 13.35
CA VAL A 44 14.61 35.61 14.53
C VAL A 44 15.45 34.33 14.59
N THR A 45 15.89 33.92 15.78
CA THR A 45 16.85 32.82 15.97
C THR A 45 16.44 31.95 17.15
N ALA A 46 16.64 30.64 17.00
CA ALA A 46 16.58 29.64 18.04
C ALA A 46 17.76 28.66 17.87
N ASP A 47 17.88 27.64 18.73
CA ASP A 47 18.93 26.61 18.55
C ASP A 47 18.86 25.98 17.15
N GLY A 48 20.00 25.93 16.46
CA GLY A 48 20.13 25.32 15.12
C GLY A 48 19.26 25.91 14.00
N ILE A 49 18.65 27.09 14.18
CA ILE A 49 17.89 27.75 13.10
C ILE A 49 17.82 29.29 13.26
N THR A 50 18.12 30.00 12.17
CA THR A 50 17.88 31.44 12.03
C THR A 50 17.01 31.69 10.79
N LEU A 51 16.01 32.55 10.94
CA LEU A 51 15.29 33.15 9.82
C LEU A 51 15.68 34.62 9.70
N THR A 52 16.07 35.06 8.50
CA THR A 52 16.39 36.46 8.21
C THR A 52 15.52 36.96 7.07
N ALA A 53 14.75 38.03 7.30
CA ALA A 53 14.02 38.72 6.26
C ALA A 53 14.93 39.68 5.49
N ALA A 54 14.94 39.55 4.18
CA ALA A 54 15.56 40.50 3.28
C ALA A 54 14.59 41.65 2.96
N ALA A 55 15.13 42.78 2.47
CA ALA A 55 14.35 43.97 2.12
C ALA A 55 13.37 43.76 0.94
N ASP A 56 13.51 42.66 0.19
CA ASP A 56 12.54 42.23 -0.83
C ASP A 56 11.34 41.45 -0.23
N GLY A 57 11.30 41.22 1.09
CA GLY A 57 10.25 40.45 1.77
C GLY A 57 10.43 38.93 1.70
N SER A 58 11.53 38.44 1.12
CA SER A 58 11.89 37.03 1.19
C SER A 58 12.49 36.64 2.54
N ILE A 59 12.36 35.37 2.92
CA ILE A 59 12.91 34.82 4.16
C ILE A 59 14.04 33.83 3.83
N LEU A 60 15.23 34.09 4.35
CA LEU A 60 16.37 33.19 4.29
C LEU A 60 16.38 32.29 5.53
N VAL A 61 16.53 30.98 5.33
CA VAL A 61 16.66 29.97 6.38
C VAL A 61 18.12 29.53 6.47
N ASN A 62 18.72 29.71 7.63
CA ASN A 62 20.08 29.31 7.95
C ASN A 62 20.07 28.24 9.06
N ASP A 63 20.91 27.20 8.93
CA ASP A 63 20.98 26.07 9.88
C ASP A 63 21.98 26.28 11.05
N GLY A 64 22.47 27.51 11.21
CA GLY A 64 23.55 27.88 12.12
C GLY A 64 24.94 27.83 11.49
N ALA A 65 25.09 27.28 10.27
CA ALA A 65 26.35 27.19 9.55
C ALA A 65 26.27 27.73 8.11
N ALA A 66 25.17 27.50 7.40
CA ALA A 66 24.96 27.92 6.03
C ALA A 66 23.48 28.20 5.71
N ASP A 67 23.25 29.04 4.69
CA ASP A 67 21.92 29.27 4.16
C ASP A 67 21.48 28.06 3.33
N ARG A 68 20.26 27.54 3.61
CA ARG A 68 19.76 26.29 3.03
C ARG A 68 18.55 26.49 2.12
N ILE A 69 17.69 27.45 2.46
CA ILE A 69 16.41 27.69 1.78
C ILE A 69 16.17 29.20 1.75
N LYS A 70 15.79 29.74 0.59
CA LYS A 70 15.18 31.08 0.46
C LYS A 70 13.69 30.91 0.15
N LEU A 71 12.80 31.33 1.04
CA LEU A 71 11.36 31.43 0.80
C LEU A 71 11.08 32.76 0.09
N THR A 72 10.44 32.72 -1.08
CA THR A 72 10.43 33.85 -2.02
C THR A 72 9.05 34.46 -2.21
N HIS A 73 8.08 33.65 -2.61
CA HIS A 73 6.76 34.07 -3.04
C HIS A 73 5.67 33.21 -2.40
N PHE A 74 4.44 33.70 -2.44
CA PHE A 74 3.25 32.91 -2.15
C PHE A 74 2.32 32.96 -3.35
N LEU A 75 1.83 31.80 -3.78
CA LEU A 75 0.86 31.67 -4.86
C LEU A 75 -0.50 31.32 -4.25
N PHE A 76 -1.51 32.09 -4.63
CA PHE A 76 -2.89 31.93 -4.21
C PHE A 76 -3.80 31.82 -5.42
N LYS A 77 -4.93 31.13 -5.26
CA LYS A 77 -5.91 30.88 -6.31
C LYS A 77 -7.27 31.41 -5.90
N ASP A 78 -7.97 31.96 -6.87
CA ASP A 78 -9.34 32.47 -6.77
C ASP A 78 -10.11 32.04 -8.02
N SER A 79 -11.41 31.75 -7.90
CA SER A 79 -12.21 31.26 -9.02
C SER A 79 -12.59 32.35 -10.03
N VAL A 80 -12.49 33.62 -9.67
CA VAL A 80 -12.81 34.77 -10.53
C VAL A 80 -11.55 35.41 -11.13
N ILE A 81 -10.55 35.71 -10.29
CA ILE A 81 -9.30 36.37 -10.76
C ILE A 81 -8.17 35.37 -11.10
N GLY A 82 -8.44 34.07 -11.00
CA GLY A 82 -7.50 33.00 -11.34
C GLY A 82 -6.32 32.85 -10.37
N THR A 83 -5.24 32.25 -10.86
CA THR A 83 -4.01 32.01 -10.09
C THR A 83 -3.12 33.25 -10.10
N ASN A 84 -2.76 33.76 -8.91
CA ASN A 84 -1.93 34.94 -8.72
C ASN A 84 -0.78 34.63 -7.74
N ARG A 85 0.29 35.43 -7.76
CA ARG A 85 1.43 35.31 -6.83
C ARG A 85 1.81 36.65 -6.22
N THR A 86 2.46 36.63 -5.06
CA THR A 86 3.03 37.82 -4.42
C THR A 86 4.33 38.28 -5.09
N PHE A 87 4.64 39.57 -4.99
CA PHE A 87 5.82 40.21 -5.59
C PHE A 87 6.58 41.03 -4.56
N GLY A 88 7.35 40.33 -3.72
CA GLY A 88 8.02 40.90 -2.57
C GLY A 88 7.06 41.37 -1.47
N GLY A 89 7.60 42.04 -0.45
CA GLY A 89 6.81 42.53 0.67
C GLY A 89 7.61 43.37 1.67
N VAL A 90 6.91 43.94 2.65
CA VAL A 90 7.52 44.70 3.74
C VAL A 90 7.63 43.80 4.97
N PRO A 91 8.84 43.43 5.41
CA PRO A 91 9.04 42.69 6.65
C PRO A 91 8.95 43.62 7.87
N SER A 92 8.43 43.09 8.97
CA SER A 92 8.40 43.72 10.29
C SER A 92 8.64 42.68 11.38
N LEU A 93 9.20 43.11 12.51
CA LEU A 93 9.28 42.28 13.70
C LEU A 93 8.00 42.45 14.51
N ILE A 94 7.36 41.35 14.87
CA ILE A 94 6.17 41.31 15.74
C ILE A 94 6.43 40.40 16.94
N THR A 95 5.57 40.51 17.95
CA THR A 95 5.53 39.60 19.10
C THR A 95 4.26 38.74 18.99
N LEU A 96 4.41 37.43 19.10
CA LEU A 96 3.30 36.49 19.15
C LEU A 96 2.56 36.56 20.49
N ALA A 97 1.37 35.95 20.56
CA ALA A 97 0.55 35.91 21.78
C ALA A 97 1.23 35.19 22.97
N ASP A 98 2.20 34.32 22.69
CA ASP A 98 3.03 33.62 23.69
C ASP A 98 4.32 34.39 24.06
N GLY A 99 4.49 35.61 23.57
CA GLY A 99 5.65 36.46 23.83
C GLY A 99 6.86 36.20 22.92
N ARG A 100 6.83 35.20 22.03
CA ARG A 100 7.96 34.91 21.14
C ARG A 100 8.06 35.93 19.99
N PRO A 101 9.27 36.31 19.54
CA PRO A 101 9.44 37.16 18.37
C PRO A 101 9.13 36.38 17.09
N ALA A 102 8.49 37.04 16.13
CA ALA A 102 8.21 36.51 14.80
C ALA A 102 8.40 37.58 13.72
N ILE A 103 8.75 37.14 12.51
CA ILE A 103 8.79 37.99 11.32
C ILE A 103 7.39 37.99 10.71
N GLN A 104 6.80 39.17 10.50
CA GLN A 104 5.62 39.33 9.65
C GLN A 104 6.02 39.99 8.33
N VAL A 105 5.64 39.39 7.20
CA VAL A 105 5.80 40.01 5.87
C VAL A 105 4.42 40.33 5.34
N ARG A 106 4.13 41.62 5.13
CA ARG A 106 2.97 42.03 4.33
C ARG A 106 3.39 42.04 2.86
N TYR A 107 2.91 41.06 2.10
CA TYR A 107 3.30 40.87 0.72
C TYR A 107 2.55 41.84 -0.22
N THR A 108 3.23 42.27 -1.28
CA THR A 108 2.61 43.01 -2.38
C THR A 108 1.92 42.02 -3.33
N VAL A 109 0.66 42.32 -3.68
CA VAL A 109 -0.16 41.57 -4.63
C VAL A 109 -0.24 42.30 -5.98
N PRO A 110 -0.46 41.62 -7.11
CA PRO A 110 -0.65 42.26 -8.41
C PRO A 110 -1.94 43.10 -8.43
N ALA A 111 -2.02 44.07 -9.35
CA ALA A 111 -3.18 44.96 -9.46
C ALA A 111 -4.51 44.21 -9.69
N SER A 112 -4.47 43.08 -10.40
CA SER A 112 -5.58 42.13 -10.59
C SER A 112 -6.16 41.56 -9.29
N ALA A 113 -5.37 41.55 -8.22
CA ALA A 113 -5.72 41.03 -6.91
C ALA A 113 -5.70 42.14 -5.82
N SER A 114 -5.82 43.41 -6.20
CA SER A 114 -5.66 44.57 -5.31
C SER A 114 -6.66 44.65 -4.14
N ALA A 115 -7.79 43.93 -4.21
CA ALA A 115 -8.73 43.78 -3.10
C ALA A 115 -8.29 42.73 -2.06
N LEU A 116 -7.29 41.90 -2.36
CA LEU A 116 -6.80 40.85 -1.49
C LEU A 116 -5.57 41.32 -0.71
N THR A 117 -5.39 40.76 0.48
CA THR A 117 -4.21 40.92 1.33
C THR A 117 -3.58 39.55 1.56
N VAL A 118 -2.25 39.47 1.46
CA VAL A 118 -1.46 38.27 1.79
C VAL A 118 -0.43 38.63 2.86
N VAL A 119 -0.45 37.92 3.98
CA VAL A 119 0.49 38.10 5.10
C VAL A 119 1.18 36.79 5.41
N GLY A 120 2.51 36.77 5.38
CA GLY A 120 3.31 35.68 5.94
C GLY A 120 3.66 35.98 7.39
N THR A 121 3.58 34.99 8.27
CA THR A 121 4.09 35.06 9.65
C THR A 121 5.02 33.87 9.89
N PHE A 122 6.23 34.17 10.35
CA PHE A 122 7.33 33.21 10.48
C PHE A 122 7.95 33.28 11.88
N ASP A 123 7.90 32.18 12.60
CA ASP A 123 8.47 32.05 13.95
C ASP A 123 9.37 30.83 14.08
N VAL A 124 10.28 30.87 15.05
CA VAL A 124 11.24 29.79 15.32
C VAL A 124 11.13 29.26 16.74
N THR A 125 11.45 27.98 16.83
CA THR A 125 11.75 27.17 18.01
C THR A 125 13.00 26.35 17.69
N ALA A 126 13.59 25.65 18.66
CA ALA A 126 14.79 24.84 18.42
C ALA A 126 14.62 23.96 17.17
N ARG A 127 15.45 24.21 16.15
CA ARG A 127 15.50 23.54 14.84
C ARG A 127 14.20 23.48 14.04
N ARG A 128 13.20 24.28 14.41
CA ARG A 128 11.84 24.25 13.84
C ARG A 128 11.35 25.66 13.54
N ALA A 129 11.02 25.92 12.28
CA ALA A 129 10.36 27.14 11.82
C ALA A 129 8.90 26.86 11.43
N ARG A 130 7.99 27.74 11.86
CA ARG A 130 6.60 27.77 11.42
C ARG A 130 6.46 28.74 10.25
N LEU A 131 5.87 28.29 9.14
CA LEU A 131 5.69 29.07 7.92
C LEU A 131 4.19 29.23 7.65
N ARG A 132 3.57 30.29 8.18
CA ARG A 132 2.13 30.55 8.04
C ARG A 132 1.86 31.64 7.01
N TYR A 133 0.86 31.43 6.15
CA TYR A 133 0.38 32.42 5.20
C TYR A 133 -1.13 32.59 5.31
N ASP A 134 -1.56 33.83 5.55
CA ASP A 134 -2.97 34.22 5.61
C ASP A 134 -3.35 35.05 4.37
N VAL A 135 -4.43 34.66 3.70
CA VAL A 135 -5.02 35.35 2.54
C VAL A 135 -6.42 35.81 2.90
N SER A 136 -6.74 37.08 2.64
CA SER A 136 -8.06 37.65 2.95
C SER A 136 -8.51 38.67 1.92
N GLY A 137 -9.82 38.88 1.77
CA GLY A 137 -10.42 39.93 0.94
C GLY A 137 -11.26 39.43 -0.22
N SER A 138 -11.43 38.11 -0.39
CA SER A 138 -12.26 37.52 -1.44
C SER A 138 -13.03 36.31 -0.93
N SER A 139 -14.31 36.21 -1.28
CA SER A 139 -15.16 35.03 -1.04
C SER A 139 -15.03 33.96 -2.12
N THR A 140 -14.27 34.22 -3.19
CA THR A 140 -14.02 33.30 -4.31
C THR A 140 -12.65 32.64 -4.24
N LEU A 141 -11.95 32.74 -3.10
CA LEU A 141 -10.70 32.04 -2.85
C LEU A 141 -10.85 30.51 -3.05
N LEU A 142 -9.82 29.90 -3.61
CA LEU A 142 -9.66 28.45 -3.76
C LEU A 142 -8.41 28.00 -2.99
N PRO A 143 -8.51 27.79 -1.66
CA PRO A 143 -7.35 27.48 -0.82
C PRO A 143 -6.62 26.19 -1.20
N THR A 144 -7.32 25.26 -1.85
CA THR A 144 -6.77 24.02 -2.41
C THR A 144 -5.77 24.22 -3.54
N GLY A 145 -5.55 25.45 -4.02
CA GLY A 145 -4.53 25.80 -5.01
C GLY A 145 -3.38 26.66 -4.45
N PHE A 146 -3.21 26.73 -3.13
CA PHE A 146 -2.17 27.56 -2.49
C PHE A 146 -0.79 26.89 -2.54
N MET A 147 0.27 27.68 -2.75
CA MET A 147 1.65 27.17 -2.86
C MET A 147 2.68 28.13 -2.26
N ILE A 148 3.72 27.56 -1.64
CA ILE A 148 4.86 28.28 -1.08
C ILE A 148 6.01 28.25 -2.09
N GLY A 149 6.49 29.44 -2.49
CA GLY A 149 7.65 29.59 -3.37
C GLY A 149 8.95 29.50 -2.59
N ARG A 150 9.88 28.66 -3.04
CA ARG A 150 11.18 28.40 -2.40
C ARG A 150 12.32 28.37 -3.42
N THR A 151 13.54 28.46 -2.91
CA THR A 151 14.78 28.19 -3.65
C THR A 151 15.72 27.45 -2.70
N LEU A 152 16.18 26.28 -3.12
CA LEU A 152 17.08 25.43 -2.36
C LEU A 152 18.53 25.86 -2.60
N LEU A 153 19.33 25.93 -1.55
CA LEU A 153 20.72 26.41 -1.58
C LEU A 153 21.66 25.28 -1.15
N GLY A 154 22.45 24.76 -2.09
CA GLY A 154 23.44 23.71 -1.81
C GLY A 154 22.88 22.32 -1.55
N ALA A 155 21.65 22.02 -2.01
CA ALA A 155 21.09 20.67 -1.95
C ALA A 155 21.99 19.67 -2.74
N SER A 156 22.24 18.49 -2.15
CA SER A 156 23.17 17.48 -2.67
C SER A 156 22.48 16.23 -3.23
N ALA A 157 21.16 16.12 -3.10
CA ALA A 157 20.34 15.06 -3.68
C ALA A 157 18.97 15.63 -4.11
N PRO A 158 18.22 14.93 -4.98
CA PRO A 158 16.84 15.29 -5.29
C PRO A 158 15.94 15.29 -4.05
N GLU A 159 14.95 16.17 -4.03
CA GLU A 159 13.89 16.18 -3.02
C GLU A 159 13.15 14.84 -3.00
N THR A 160 12.87 14.30 -1.80
CA THR A 160 12.05 13.08 -1.63
C THR A 160 10.76 13.38 -0.89
N PHE A 161 9.62 13.05 -1.49
CA PHE A 161 8.32 13.05 -0.81
C PHE A 161 8.12 11.78 0.02
N THR A 162 7.46 11.89 1.16
CA THR A 162 7.08 10.79 2.05
C THR A 162 5.68 11.06 2.61
N PRO A 163 4.67 10.21 2.31
CA PRO A 163 3.42 10.17 3.05
C PRO A 163 3.68 9.91 4.53
N LEU A 164 3.08 10.72 5.40
CA LEU A 164 3.18 10.55 6.83
C LEU A 164 1.99 9.74 7.35
N THR A 165 2.26 8.92 8.36
CA THR A 165 1.26 8.08 8.99
C THR A 165 1.45 8.11 10.50
N THR A 166 0.48 7.61 11.24
CA THR A 166 0.60 7.42 12.69
C THR A 166 -0.24 6.24 13.11
N TRP A 167 0.38 5.31 13.83
CA TRP A 167 -0.32 4.19 14.45
C TRP A 167 -1.24 4.67 15.56
N ARG A 168 -2.42 4.04 15.66
CA ARG A 168 -3.40 4.27 16.71
C ARG A 168 -3.91 2.92 17.22
N ARG A 169 -4.02 2.79 18.54
CA ARG A 169 -4.89 1.78 19.16
C ARG A 169 -6.33 2.28 19.02
N ASP A 170 -7.28 1.41 18.70
CA ASP A 170 -8.68 1.80 18.62
C ASP A 170 -9.31 1.89 20.02
N ALA A 171 -10.18 2.87 20.24
CA ALA A 171 -10.86 3.07 21.51
C ALA A 171 -11.95 2.00 21.79
N GLY A 172 -12.45 1.33 20.75
CA GLY A 172 -13.37 0.18 20.88
C GLY A 172 -12.66 -1.17 21.09
N GLY A 173 -11.32 -1.19 21.07
CA GLY A 173 -10.51 -2.42 21.08
C GLY A 173 -10.19 -2.97 19.69
N GLY A 174 -9.68 -4.20 19.64
CA GLY A 174 -9.22 -4.85 18.41
C GLY A 174 -7.89 -4.30 17.88
N VAL A 175 -7.55 -4.66 16.64
CA VAL A 175 -6.23 -4.37 16.05
C VAL A 175 -5.96 -2.87 15.88
N PRO A 176 -4.73 -2.41 16.22
CA PRO A 176 -4.24 -1.10 15.80
C PRO A 176 -4.17 -0.91 14.29
N TYR A 177 -4.20 0.35 13.86
CA TYR A 177 -4.07 0.74 12.44
C TYR A 177 -3.33 2.06 12.27
N GLU A 178 -2.82 2.30 11.05
CA GLU A 178 -2.28 3.59 10.65
C GLU A 178 -3.39 4.55 10.20
N VAL A 179 -3.23 5.84 10.52
CA VAL A 179 -3.97 6.94 9.90
C VAL A 179 -3.02 7.86 9.12
N ASN A 180 -3.51 8.49 8.04
CA ASN A 180 -2.78 9.57 7.36
C ASN A 180 -2.48 10.74 8.31
N ASN A 181 -1.23 11.22 8.33
CA ASN A 181 -0.78 12.41 9.08
C ASN A 181 -0.20 13.51 8.15
N GLY A 182 -0.59 13.50 6.87
CA GLY A 182 -0.21 14.47 5.86
C GLY A 182 1.02 14.03 5.06
N GLY A 183 1.81 15.01 4.63
CA GLY A 183 2.95 14.78 3.75
C GLY A 183 4.21 15.49 4.23
N LEU A 184 5.36 14.90 3.93
CA LEU A 184 6.66 15.47 4.24
C LEU A 184 7.54 15.45 2.98
N TYR A 185 8.23 16.55 2.74
CA TYR A 185 9.27 16.62 1.73
C TYR A 185 10.64 16.80 2.39
N THR A 186 11.61 15.97 2.02
CA THR A 186 12.97 16.00 2.56
C THR A 186 13.94 16.54 1.53
N GLU A 187 14.66 17.59 1.91
CA GLU A 187 15.81 18.14 1.22
C GLU A 187 17.08 17.62 1.91
N THR A 188 18.11 17.23 1.14
CA THR A 188 19.37 16.71 1.68
C THR A 188 20.54 17.59 1.26
N TYR A 189 21.47 17.85 2.19
CA TYR A 189 22.63 18.72 2.01
C TYR A 189 23.92 18.00 2.38
N ALA A 190 25.01 18.33 1.66
CA ALA A 190 26.34 17.83 1.98
C ALA A 190 26.98 18.64 3.11
N GLY A 191 27.73 17.96 3.98
CA GLY A 191 28.58 18.59 5.00
C GLY A 191 28.54 17.88 6.35
N ALA A 192 29.48 18.25 7.23
CA ALA A 192 29.55 17.80 8.63
C ALA A 192 28.77 18.74 9.59
N THR A 193 27.71 19.38 9.09
CA THR A 193 26.85 20.29 9.87
C THR A 193 25.89 19.51 10.77
N ALA A 194 25.45 20.12 11.87
CA ALA A 194 24.55 19.47 12.84
C ALA A 194 23.15 19.15 12.26
N ALA A 195 22.79 19.79 11.15
CA ALA A 195 21.70 19.40 10.27
C ALA A 195 22.26 19.04 8.88
N THR A 196 21.88 17.88 8.38
CA THR A 196 22.20 17.41 7.01
C THR A 196 20.96 17.39 6.11
N GLN A 197 19.77 17.60 6.70
CA GLN A 197 18.49 17.53 6.03
C GLN A 197 17.56 18.65 6.52
N ALA A 198 16.62 19.03 5.65
CA ALA A 198 15.52 19.92 5.97
C ALA A 198 14.19 19.28 5.54
N TYR A 199 13.17 19.37 6.38
CA TYR A 199 11.90 18.69 6.18
C TYR A 199 10.74 19.69 6.16
N PHE A 200 10.04 19.80 5.03
CA PHE A 200 8.79 20.54 4.94
C PHE A 200 7.62 19.59 5.26
N ARG A 201 7.07 19.69 6.48
CA ARG A 201 5.87 18.97 6.88
C ARG A 201 4.62 19.80 6.60
N LEU A 202 3.63 19.15 5.99
CA LEU A 202 2.33 19.70 5.62
C LEU A 202 1.21 18.80 6.11
N THR A 203 0.09 19.36 6.59
CA THR A 203 -1.08 18.55 7.00
C THR A 203 -1.79 17.85 5.84
N ALA A 204 -1.60 18.36 4.62
CA ALA A 204 -2.09 17.80 3.37
C ALA A 204 -1.24 18.38 2.22
N THR A 205 -1.04 17.63 1.14
CA THR A 205 -0.36 18.10 -0.07
C THR A 205 -0.78 17.24 -1.26
N THR A 206 -0.26 17.55 -2.45
CA THR A 206 -0.48 16.76 -3.67
C THR A 206 0.85 16.75 -4.42
N PRO A 207 1.63 15.65 -4.39
CA PRO A 207 2.99 15.64 -4.92
C PRO A 207 3.09 16.07 -6.37
N ALA A 208 2.10 15.72 -7.21
CA ALA A 208 2.03 16.12 -8.61
C ALA A 208 1.92 17.64 -8.84
N TYR A 209 1.59 18.43 -7.80
CA TYR A 209 1.57 19.90 -7.87
C TYR A 209 2.84 20.53 -7.28
N THR A 210 3.69 19.77 -6.58
CA THR A 210 4.97 20.26 -6.05
C THR A 210 6.09 20.13 -7.08
N ASN A 211 7.04 21.07 -7.05
CA ASN A 211 8.30 20.99 -7.78
C ASN A 211 9.42 21.69 -6.99
N THR A 212 10.62 21.73 -7.57
CA THR A 212 11.84 22.31 -6.96
C THR A 212 11.73 23.80 -6.56
N THR A 213 10.75 24.54 -7.11
CA THR A 213 10.54 25.97 -6.83
C THR A 213 9.22 26.28 -6.12
N TRP A 214 8.23 25.40 -6.20
CA TRP A 214 6.91 25.59 -5.60
C TRP A 214 6.46 24.35 -4.83
N LEU A 215 6.17 24.54 -3.55
CA LEU A 215 5.64 23.52 -2.64
C LEU A 215 4.11 23.66 -2.57
N HIS A 216 3.36 22.62 -2.95
CA HIS A 216 1.91 22.63 -2.83
C HIS A 216 1.48 22.57 -1.36
N ALA A 217 0.87 23.65 -0.87
CA ALA A 217 0.52 23.88 0.52
C ALA A 217 -0.96 24.32 0.62
N PRO A 218 -1.91 23.39 0.42
CA PRO A 218 -3.34 23.71 0.37
C PRO A 218 -3.82 24.31 1.69
N GLY A 219 -4.45 25.47 1.60
CA GLY A 219 -5.00 26.17 2.76
C GLY A 219 -6.38 25.66 3.19
N LYS A 220 -6.86 26.19 4.32
CA LYS A 220 -8.21 25.99 4.86
C LYS A 220 -8.90 27.34 4.99
N ALA A 221 -10.19 27.42 4.67
CA ALA A 221 -10.97 28.62 4.87
C ALA A 221 -11.07 28.95 6.38
N THR A 222 -10.83 30.20 6.74
CA THR A 222 -10.91 30.73 8.11
C THR A 222 -12.11 31.67 8.31
N GLY A 223 -12.84 31.96 7.23
CA GLY A 223 -14.07 32.74 7.23
C GLY A 223 -14.57 32.90 5.79
N ALA A 224 -15.70 33.59 5.61
CA ALA A 224 -16.34 33.75 4.29
C ALA A 224 -15.47 34.44 3.23
N THR A 225 -14.41 35.16 3.63
CA THR A 225 -13.51 35.90 2.73
C THR A 225 -12.02 35.69 3.04
N SER A 226 -11.67 34.65 3.80
CA SER A 226 -10.29 34.39 4.24
C SER A 226 -9.92 32.93 4.31
N ALA A 227 -8.64 32.63 4.11
CA ALA A 227 -8.06 31.31 4.24
C ALA A 227 -6.61 31.38 4.76
N THR A 228 -6.18 30.33 5.45
CA THR A 228 -4.82 30.20 5.99
C THR A 228 -4.18 28.92 5.49
N THR A 229 -2.87 28.92 5.28
CA THR A 229 -2.07 27.70 5.07
C THR A 229 -0.80 27.75 5.90
N GLU A 230 -0.29 26.57 6.24
CA GLU A 230 0.85 26.42 7.13
C GLU A 230 1.72 25.24 6.71
N ALA A 231 3.02 25.47 6.63
CA ALA A 231 4.04 24.44 6.56
C ALA A 231 4.95 24.57 7.78
N ILE A 232 5.42 23.44 8.32
CA ILE A 232 6.45 23.43 9.35
C ILE A 232 7.75 22.95 8.73
N LEU A 233 8.82 23.72 8.90
CA LEU A 233 10.16 23.38 8.46
C LEU A 233 10.97 22.90 9.66
N VAL A 234 11.49 21.68 9.61
CA VAL A 234 12.42 21.14 10.61
C VAL A 234 13.80 20.98 9.98
N LEU A 235 14.87 21.28 10.73
CA LEU A 235 16.26 21.07 10.32
C LEU A 235 16.90 20.01 11.21
N GLY A 236 17.61 19.04 10.63
CA GLY A 236 18.27 18.02 11.44
C GLY A 236 18.92 16.89 10.66
N SER A 237 19.17 15.79 11.37
CA SER A 237 19.59 14.51 10.80
C SER A 237 18.79 13.44 11.54
N MET A 238 17.64 13.08 10.96
CA MET A 238 16.65 12.16 11.54
C MET A 238 15.78 11.55 10.43
N ARG A 239 14.87 10.65 10.78
CA ARG A 239 13.96 10.03 9.82
C ARG A 239 12.65 10.83 9.64
N PRO A 240 11.91 10.65 8.53
CA PRO A 240 10.73 11.45 8.23
C PRO A 240 9.66 11.48 9.33
N GLN A 241 9.34 10.36 10.00
CA GLN A 241 8.34 10.39 11.09
C GLN A 241 8.88 11.07 12.34
N ALA A 242 10.20 11.02 12.58
CA ALA A 242 10.80 11.76 13.67
C ALA A 242 10.71 13.27 13.43
N ALA A 243 11.06 13.72 12.23
CA ALA A 243 10.91 15.12 11.81
C ALA A 243 9.45 15.58 11.87
N ALA A 244 8.50 14.73 11.47
CA ALA A 244 7.07 15.01 11.59
C ALA A 244 6.60 15.14 13.06
N THR A 245 7.13 14.30 13.96
CA THR A 245 6.84 14.38 15.41
C THR A 245 7.31 15.70 16.01
N VAL A 246 8.52 16.14 15.68
CA VAL A 246 9.06 17.45 16.09
C VAL A 246 8.26 18.60 15.46
N ALA A 247 7.89 18.49 14.18
CA ALA A 247 7.10 19.49 13.48
C ALA A 247 5.73 19.73 14.16
N ASP A 248 5.02 18.64 14.47
CA ASP A 248 3.73 18.63 15.15
C ASP A 248 3.82 18.88 16.67
N GLN A 249 5.03 18.90 17.23
CA GLN A 249 5.29 18.98 18.68
C GLN A 249 4.56 17.86 19.47
N ARG A 250 4.43 16.68 18.87
CA ARG A 250 3.82 15.50 19.51
C ARG A 250 4.70 15.03 20.67
N ALA A 251 4.07 14.56 21.73
CA ALA A 251 4.75 14.08 22.94
C ALA A 251 5.84 13.04 22.63
N LEU A 252 5.50 12.01 21.86
CA LEU A 252 6.39 10.95 21.40
C LEU A 252 6.10 10.58 19.94
N GLY A 253 7.07 9.93 19.30
CA GLY A 253 6.93 9.30 17.99
C GLY A 253 7.89 8.14 17.82
N VAL A 254 7.48 7.14 17.04
CA VAL A 254 8.28 5.94 16.73
C VAL A 254 8.25 5.69 15.23
N GLU A 255 9.40 5.36 14.65
CA GLU A 255 9.54 4.82 13.29
C GLU A 255 10.35 3.52 13.34
N THR A 256 9.92 2.51 12.57
CA THR A 256 10.61 1.21 12.46
C THR A 256 10.87 0.85 11.01
N TRP A 257 12.00 0.21 10.73
CA TRP A 257 12.34 -0.28 9.39
C TRP A 257 13.36 -1.44 9.47
N THR A 258 13.56 -2.13 8.35
CA THR A 258 14.69 -3.06 8.16
C THR A 258 15.32 -2.82 6.80
N ASP A 259 16.60 -3.17 6.66
CA ASP A 259 17.33 -3.08 5.39
C ASP A 259 16.98 -4.22 4.41
N ARG A 260 16.12 -5.16 4.81
CA ARG A 260 15.63 -6.25 3.94
C ARG A 260 14.46 -5.81 3.06
N PRO A 261 14.54 -5.96 1.72
CA PRO A 261 13.40 -5.82 0.82
C PRO A 261 12.21 -6.66 1.31
N PHE A 262 11.05 -6.03 1.40
CA PHE A 262 9.77 -6.62 1.84
C PHE A 262 9.79 -7.27 3.24
N HIS A 263 10.83 -6.99 4.02
CA HIS A 263 11.11 -7.58 5.33
C HIS A 263 11.21 -9.13 5.24
N LEU A 264 11.82 -9.62 4.15
CA LEU A 264 11.99 -11.05 3.87
C LEU A 264 13.43 -11.55 4.15
N TRP A 265 13.51 -12.69 4.81
CA TRP A 265 14.71 -13.50 5.02
C TRP A 265 14.59 -14.86 4.30
N ASP A 266 15.74 -15.50 4.06
CA ASP A 266 15.83 -16.66 3.16
C ASP A 266 15.84 -18.03 3.85
N GLY A 267 15.89 -18.07 5.18
CA GLY A 267 15.87 -19.32 5.95
C GLY A 267 16.10 -19.11 7.45
N PRO A 268 16.23 -20.21 8.22
CA PRO A 268 16.35 -20.18 9.68
C PRO A 268 17.70 -19.66 10.19
N GLY A 269 17.72 -19.24 11.45
CA GLY A 269 18.94 -18.93 12.20
C GLY A 269 19.66 -17.65 11.79
N GLN A 270 19.06 -16.85 10.90
CA GLN A 270 19.55 -15.53 10.52
C GLN A 270 19.08 -14.51 11.56
N GLU A 271 19.91 -13.49 11.81
CA GLU A 271 19.50 -12.36 12.62
C GLU A 271 18.50 -11.48 11.85
N MET A 272 17.32 -11.27 12.45
CA MET A 272 16.29 -10.39 11.92
C MET A 272 16.38 -9.04 12.62
N VAL A 273 17.13 -8.12 12.03
CA VAL A 273 17.33 -6.76 12.56
C VAL A 273 16.13 -5.89 12.20
N LEU A 274 15.51 -5.32 13.23
CA LEU A 274 14.51 -4.26 13.17
C LEU A 274 15.13 -2.99 13.77
N HIS A 275 15.38 -2.00 12.94
CA HIS A 275 15.84 -0.70 13.39
C HIS A 275 14.65 0.13 13.90
N ALA A 276 14.89 0.95 14.91
CA ALA A 276 13.93 1.90 15.44
C ALA A 276 14.52 3.31 15.57
N GLN A 277 13.65 4.32 15.45
CA GLN A 277 13.93 5.67 15.90
C GLN A 277 12.76 6.16 16.77
N VAL A 278 13.08 6.50 18.02
CA VAL A 278 12.14 7.06 19.00
C VAL A 278 12.49 8.51 19.23
N VAL A 279 11.49 9.40 19.26
CA VAL A 279 11.69 10.85 19.35
C VAL A 279 10.75 11.48 20.38
N ASN A 280 11.28 12.45 21.12
CA ASN A 280 10.52 13.35 21.98
C ASN A 280 10.28 14.66 21.20
N GLY A 281 9.07 14.86 20.66
CA GLY A 281 8.70 16.10 19.98
C GLY A 281 8.29 17.24 20.94
N GLY A 282 8.25 16.97 22.25
CA GLY A 282 7.91 17.94 23.28
C GLY A 282 8.99 19.00 23.52
N ALA A 283 8.61 20.05 24.28
CA ALA A 283 9.45 21.21 24.56
C ALA A 283 10.43 21.02 25.74
N THR A 284 10.36 19.90 26.45
CA THR A 284 11.20 19.57 27.61
C THR A 284 11.85 18.20 27.46
N ALA A 285 12.96 17.96 28.17
CA ALA A 285 13.53 16.63 28.28
C ALA A 285 12.58 15.71 29.07
N ARG A 286 12.47 14.44 28.68
CA ARG A 286 11.60 13.44 29.30
C ARG A 286 12.32 12.10 29.43
N GLU A 287 12.01 11.37 30.49
CA GLU A 287 12.34 9.94 30.58
C GLU A 287 11.36 9.15 29.72
N VAL A 288 11.87 8.28 28.86
CA VAL A 288 11.09 7.48 27.91
C VAL A 288 11.47 6.02 28.06
N THR A 289 10.48 5.18 28.32
CA THR A 289 10.64 3.72 28.30
C THR A 289 10.30 3.22 26.90
N ILE A 290 11.25 2.54 26.27
CA ILE A 290 11.13 1.96 24.94
C ILE A 290 10.96 0.45 25.10
N GLY A 291 9.84 -0.09 24.62
CA GLY A 291 9.56 -1.52 24.56
C GLY A 291 9.69 -2.07 23.15
N TYR A 292 10.05 -3.34 23.04
CA TYR A 292 9.99 -4.13 21.81
C TYR A 292 9.40 -5.50 22.12
N VAL A 293 8.50 -5.98 21.26
CA VAL A 293 8.03 -7.36 21.26
C VAL A 293 7.95 -7.89 19.83
N ALA A 294 8.27 -9.17 19.66
CA ALA A 294 8.06 -9.93 18.43
C ALA A 294 7.33 -11.24 18.77
N LYS A 295 6.14 -11.45 18.17
CA LYS A 295 5.31 -12.65 18.33
C LYS A 295 5.26 -13.44 17.05
N ASP A 296 5.32 -14.77 17.14
CA ASP A 296 5.10 -15.63 15.98
C ASP A 296 3.62 -15.76 15.59
N PHE A 297 3.32 -16.59 14.60
CA PHE A 297 1.96 -16.82 14.09
C PHE A 297 0.98 -17.51 15.08
N ASP A 298 1.50 -18.09 16.16
CA ASP A 298 0.69 -18.69 17.24
C ASP A 298 0.73 -17.83 18.54
N GLY A 299 1.33 -16.64 18.49
CA GLY A 299 1.36 -15.65 19.56
C GLY A 299 2.50 -15.81 20.57
N VAL A 300 3.41 -16.76 20.32
CA VAL A 300 4.57 -17.05 21.17
C VAL A 300 5.60 -15.93 21.01
N ASP A 301 6.13 -15.44 22.13
CA ASP A 301 7.16 -14.40 22.12
C ASP A 301 8.49 -14.97 21.58
N ALA A 302 8.86 -14.54 20.37
CA ALA A 302 10.14 -14.83 19.74
C ALA A 302 11.25 -13.89 20.25
N ALA A 303 10.89 -12.66 20.61
CA ALA A 303 11.77 -11.71 21.29
C ALA A 303 10.97 -10.68 22.09
N ALA A 304 11.53 -10.22 23.21
CA ALA A 304 11.01 -9.07 23.96
C ALA A 304 12.18 -8.31 24.61
N GLN A 305 12.16 -6.98 24.54
CA GLN A 305 13.17 -6.11 25.16
C GLN A 305 12.52 -4.85 25.74
N THR A 306 13.17 -4.25 26.74
CA THR A 306 12.73 -2.96 27.31
C THR A 306 13.95 -2.20 27.82
N GLN A 307 13.99 -0.89 27.60
CA GLN A 307 15.01 0.01 28.10
C GLN A 307 14.41 1.38 28.42
N THR A 308 15.04 2.14 29.31
CA THR A 308 14.58 3.48 29.69
C THR A 308 15.73 4.47 29.53
N LEU A 309 15.47 5.61 28.91
CA LEU A 309 16.46 6.65 28.64
C LEU A 309 15.85 8.05 28.61
N THR A 310 16.64 9.08 28.92
CA THR A 310 16.18 10.48 28.84
C THR A 310 16.38 11.04 27.44
N LEU A 311 15.29 11.42 26.76
CA LEU A 311 15.33 12.16 25.50
C LEU A 311 15.20 13.67 25.74
N PRO A 312 16.13 14.51 25.24
CA PRO A 312 15.97 15.96 25.29
C PRO A 312 14.82 16.43 24.39
N ALA A 313 14.39 17.69 24.56
CA ALA A 313 13.37 18.32 23.72
C ALA A 313 13.77 18.30 22.24
N GLY A 314 12.91 17.79 21.36
CA GLY A 314 13.21 17.59 19.93
C GLY A 314 14.28 16.51 19.65
N GLY A 315 14.73 15.78 20.67
CA GLY A 315 15.78 14.76 20.57
C GLY A 315 15.22 13.38 20.20
N SER A 316 16.06 12.60 19.53
CA SER A 316 15.77 11.20 19.19
C SER A 316 16.85 10.24 19.66
N TRP A 317 16.44 8.99 19.87
CA TRP A 317 17.28 7.82 20.02
C TRP A 317 17.07 6.91 18.80
N SER A 318 18.12 6.26 18.35
CA SER A 318 18.06 5.18 17.37
C SER A 318 18.85 3.98 17.86
N GLY A 319 18.36 2.80 17.51
CA GLY A 319 19.02 1.54 17.78
C GLY A 319 18.20 0.36 17.26
N ASP A 320 18.73 -0.82 17.52
CA ASP A 320 18.35 -2.04 16.82
C ASP A 320 17.77 -3.05 17.80
N PHE A 321 16.70 -3.70 17.36
CA PHE A 321 16.11 -4.86 18.00
C PHE A 321 16.32 -6.08 17.11
N THR A 322 16.55 -7.26 17.71
CA THR A 322 16.83 -8.47 16.96
C THR A 322 15.96 -9.64 17.41
N ALA A 323 15.53 -10.44 16.42
CA ALA A 323 14.93 -11.75 16.60
C ALA A 323 15.70 -12.79 15.76
N THR A 324 15.56 -14.07 16.09
CA THR A 324 16.14 -15.15 15.27
C THR A 324 15.11 -15.63 14.25
N SER A 325 15.51 -15.78 12.98
CA SER A 325 14.59 -16.20 11.94
C SER A 325 14.13 -17.66 12.11
N PRO A 326 12.81 -17.94 12.03
CA PRO A 326 12.30 -19.31 11.96
C PRO A 326 12.67 -19.97 10.62
N ALA A 327 12.40 -21.27 10.46
CA ALA A 327 12.65 -21.95 9.18
C ALA A 327 11.73 -21.44 8.06
N HIS A 328 10.50 -21.10 8.42
CA HIS A 328 9.49 -20.45 7.60
C HIS A 328 8.52 -19.71 8.52
N GLY A 329 7.79 -18.72 8.01
CA GLY A 329 6.73 -18.03 8.75
C GLY A 329 6.98 -16.53 8.99
N ILE A 330 6.27 -15.97 9.97
CA ILE A 330 6.16 -14.53 10.21
C ILE A 330 6.30 -14.21 11.71
N LEU A 331 6.94 -13.08 12.00
CA LEU A 331 6.93 -12.42 13.30
C LEU A 331 6.21 -11.08 13.18
N TYR A 332 5.23 -10.84 14.06
CA TYR A 332 4.55 -9.57 14.24
C TYR A 332 5.29 -8.76 15.30
N THR A 333 5.68 -7.54 14.98
CA THR A 333 6.50 -6.71 15.86
C THR A 333 5.78 -5.42 16.28
N GLU A 334 6.00 -5.00 17.52
CA GLU A 334 5.65 -3.68 18.02
C GLU A 334 6.88 -3.09 18.72
N VAL A 335 7.27 -1.86 18.34
CA VAL A 335 8.16 -1.01 19.13
C VAL A 335 7.32 0.10 19.72
N SER A 336 7.30 0.22 21.05
CA SER A 336 6.55 1.24 21.78
C SER A 336 7.49 2.19 22.52
N ALA A 337 7.02 3.41 22.77
CA ALA A 337 7.68 4.44 23.53
C ALA A 337 6.65 5.07 24.46
N VAL A 338 6.92 5.05 25.76
CA VAL A 338 6.00 5.51 26.82
C VAL A 338 6.70 6.53 27.71
N ALA A 339 6.03 7.65 27.97
CA ALA A 339 6.46 8.67 28.92
C ALA A 339 5.23 9.22 29.67
N GLU A 340 5.18 9.01 30.98
CA GLU A 340 4.04 9.37 31.83
C GLU A 340 2.71 8.75 31.33
N ALA A 341 1.84 9.54 30.71
CA ALA A 341 0.57 9.08 30.11
C ALA A 341 0.59 9.08 28.57
N ASP A 342 1.70 9.51 27.95
CA ASP A 342 1.85 9.51 26.50
C ASP A 342 2.44 8.18 26.00
N GLU A 343 1.84 7.64 24.96
CA GLU A 343 2.34 6.49 24.20
C GLU A 343 2.48 6.86 22.72
N ALA A 344 3.56 6.41 22.09
CA ALA A 344 3.65 6.23 20.65
C ALA A 344 4.21 4.83 20.35
N PHE A 345 3.80 4.23 19.26
CA PHE A 345 4.30 2.92 18.84
C PHE A 345 4.34 2.82 17.31
N ALA A 346 5.08 1.84 16.82
CA ALA A 346 5.04 1.42 15.43
C ALA A 346 5.01 -0.11 15.35
N ARG A 347 4.24 -0.64 14.40
CA ARG A 347 4.19 -2.06 14.09
C ARG A 347 4.69 -2.33 12.69
N THR A 348 5.30 -3.50 12.51
CA THR A 348 5.66 -4.07 11.20
C THR A 348 5.81 -5.58 11.33
N THR A 349 6.02 -6.28 10.22
CA THR A 349 6.29 -7.72 10.20
C THR A 349 7.73 -8.02 9.78
N LEU A 350 8.25 -9.15 10.23
CA LEU A 350 9.52 -9.74 9.80
C LEU A 350 9.21 -11.17 9.36
N ALA A 351 9.53 -11.57 8.12
CA ALA A 351 9.09 -12.86 7.58
C ALA A 351 10.21 -13.66 6.91
N VAL A 352 10.02 -14.97 6.84
CA VAL A 352 10.96 -15.93 6.25
C VAL A 352 10.24 -16.70 5.15
N LEU A 353 10.73 -16.56 3.91
CA LEU A 353 10.02 -17.11 2.74
C LEU A 353 10.79 -18.18 1.93
N PRO A 354 12.09 -18.45 2.17
CA PRO A 354 13.00 -19.09 1.20
C PRO A 354 12.89 -18.79 -0.32
N PRO A 355 13.97 -19.00 -1.10
CA PRO A 355 13.88 -19.16 -2.56
C PRO A 355 13.12 -20.44 -2.93
N PHE A 356 12.46 -20.46 -4.09
CA PHE A 356 11.80 -21.64 -4.65
C PHE A 356 11.80 -21.56 -6.18
N GLU A 357 11.92 -22.71 -6.86
CA GLU A 357 11.96 -22.79 -8.32
C GLU A 357 10.67 -23.42 -8.86
N TYR A 358 9.84 -22.59 -9.50
CA TYR A 358 8.54 -22.99 -10.05
C TYR A 358 8.70 -23.60 -11.45
N GLN A 359 8.08 -24.76 -11.67
CA GLN A 359 8.32 -25.65 -12.82
C GLN A 359 7.12 -25.74 -13.78
N ALA A 360 5.93 -25.27 -13.39
CA ALA A 360 4.74 -25.31 -14.26
C ALA A 360 4.82 -24.34 -15.47
N GLY A 361 5.74 -23.37 -15.47
CA GLY A 361 5.92 -22.45 -16.59
C GLY A 361 4.65 -21.69 -16.94
N GLU A 362 4.17 -21.83 -18.18
CA GLU A 362 2.92 -21.20 -18.63
C GLU A 362 1.66 -21.87 -18.06
N ASP A 363 1.70 -23.14 -17.66
CA ASP A 363 0.57 -23.87 -17.07
C ASP A 363 0.28 -23.48 -15.61
N SER A 364 1.15 -22.65 -15.01
CA SER A 364 0.86 -21.99 -13.75
C SER A 364 -0.41 -21.13 -13.86
N MET A 365 -1.21 -21.14 -12.80
CA MET A 365 -2.41 -20.31 -12.68
C MET A 365 -2.17 -19.03 -11.87
N PHE A 366 -0.99 -18.84 -11.26
CA PHE A 366 -0.77 -17.79 -10.27
C PHE A 366 -0.40 -16.45 -10.92
N GLY A 367 -1.07 -15.37 -10.51
CA GLY A 367 -0.81 -14.04 -11.05
C GLY A 367 -1.24 -12.89 -10.14
N LEU A 368 -1.14 -11.67 -10.67
CA LEU A 368 -1.47 -10.41 -10.00
C LEU A 368 -2.47 -9.60 -10.83
N SER A 369 -3.49 -9.02 -10.19
CA SER A 369 -4.61 -8.31 -10.85
C SER A 369 -4.33 -6.87 -11.17
N ASN A 370 -3.56 -6.19 -10.32
CA ASN A 370 -3.14 -4.82 -10.54
C ASN A 370 -1.65 -4.86 -10.89
N TYR A 371 -1.20 -4.07 -11.86
CA TYR A 371 0.24 -3.93 -12.11
C TYR A 371 0.95 -3.46 -10.82
N PRO A 372 2.22 -3.78 -10.59
CA PRO A 372 2.91 -3.38 -9.36
C PRO A 372 3.40 -1.92 -9.42
N TRP A 373 2.46 -0.97 -9.64
CA TRP A 373 2.71 0.45 -9.99
C TRP A 373 3.65 1.21 -9.06
N LEU A 374 3.70 0.86 -7.77
CA LEU A 374 4.52 1.58 -6.78
C LEU A 374 6.03 1.41 -7.05
N LEU A 375 6.45 0.26 -7.60
CA LEU A 375 7.85 -0.06 -7.93
C LEU A 375 8.85 0.19 -6.76
N LYS A 376 8.41 -0.04 -5.52
CA LYS A 376 9.24 0.09 -4.30
C LYS A 376 9.56 -1.29 -3.70
N PRO A 377 10.77 -1.48 -3.12
CA PRO A 377 11.86 -0.50 -3.00
C PRO A 377 12.55 -0.22 -4.35
N SER A 378 12.50 -1.15 -5.30
CA SER A 378 12.87 -0.92 -6.71
C SER A 378 12.08 -1.83 -7.66
N GLN A 379 12.14 -1.54 -8.97
CA GLN A 379 11.57 -2.42 -10.00
C GLN A 379 12.19 -3.84 -9.97
N ALA A 380 13.51 -3.94 -9.75
CA ALA A 380 14.21 -5.23 -9.73
C ALA A 380 13.80 -6.08 -8.52
N GLU A 381 13.66 -5.47 -7.34
CA GLU A 381 13.19 -6.14 -6.12
C GLU A 381 11.75 -6.63 -6.27
N ILE A 382 10.87 -5.84 -6.90
CA ILE A 382 9.52 -6.30 -7.23
C ILE A 382 9.55 -7.48 -8.21
N GLY A 383 10.36 -7.43 -9.28
CA GLY A 383 10.52 -8.54 -10.21
C GLY A 383 10.96 -9.83 -9.52
N ALA A 384 11.95 -9.74 -8.64
CA ALA A 384 12.42 -10.86 -7.81
C ALA A 384 11.35 -11.38 -6.85
N LEU A 385 10.56 -10.48 -6.23
CA LEU A 385 9.44 -10.88 -5.38
C LEU A 385 8.37 -11.65 -6.17
N LEU A 386 7.95 -11.15 -7.34
CA LEU A 386 6.95 -11.82 -8.18
C LEU A 386 7.39 -13.24 -8.55
N GLN A 387 8.66 -13.41 -8.94
CA GLN A 387 9.25 -14.73 -9.20
C GLN A 387 9.26 -15.61 -7.93
N ARG A 388 9.64 -15.07 -6.78
CA ARG A 388 9.69 -15.79 -5.48
C ARG A 388 8.31 -16.23 -4.96
N LEU A 389 7.25 -15.52 -5.35
CA LEU A 389 5.85 -15.86 -5.08
C LEU A 389 5.27 -16.88 -6.08
N GLY A 390 5.96 -17.15 -7.19
CA GLY A 390 5.47 -18.02 -8.26
C GLY A 390 4.47 -17.36 -9.21
N MET A 391 4.38 -16.04 -9.21
CA MET A 391 3.50 -15.31 -10.12
C MET A 391 4.02 -15.42 -11.56
N LYS A 392 3.17 -15.92 -12.45
CA LYS A 392 3.42 -16.11 -13.89
C LYS A 392 2.52 -15.25 -14.78
N TRP A 393 1.54 -14.54 -14.21
CA TRP A 393 0.60 -13.70 -14.96
C TRP A 393 0.42 -12.31 -14.34
N ILE A 394 0.48 -11.25 -15.16
CA ILE A 394 0.11 -9.87 -14.78
C ILE A 394 -1.09 -9.42 -15.63
N ARG A 395 -2.18 -9.00 -14.98
CA ARG A 395 -3.46 -8.69 -15.66
C ARG A 395 -3.46 -7.44 -16.53
N ILE A 396 -2.62 -6.47 -16.20
CA ILE A 396 -2.64 -5.15 -16.83
C ILE A 396 -1.21 -4.78 -17.25
N ALA A 397 -0.69 -5.35 -18.34
CA ALA A 397 0.60 -4.94 -18.89
C ALA A 397 0.52 -4.63 -20.39
N TYR A 398 0.86 -3.39 -20.74
CA TYR A 398 0.94 -2.88 -22.11
C TYR A 398 1.86 -1.66 -22.16
N PRO A 399 2.34 -1.23 -23.35
CA PRO A 399 3.12 -0.01 -23.50
C PRO A 399 2.41 1.22 -22.90
N GLY A 400 3.01 1.80 -21.86
CA GLY A 400 2.43 2.94 -21.13
C GLY A 400 1.47 2.59 -19.98
N ALA A 401 1.27 1.30 -19.67
CA ALA A 401 0.72 0.90 -18.38
C ALA A 401 1.70 1.27 -17.25
N PRO A 402 1.22 1.62 -16.03
CA PRO A 402 2.07 1.73 -14.85
C PRO A 402 2.66 0.36 -14.45
N GLY A 403 3.73 0.35 -13.66
CA GLY A 403 4.38 -0.88 -13.19
C GLY A 403 5.55 -1.32 -14.07
N ILE A 404 5.86 -2.62 -14.07
CA ILE A 404 7.01 -3.18 -14.80
C ILE A 404 6.74 -3.13 -16.32
N PRO A 405 7.68 -2.62 -17.14
CA PRO A 405 7.57 -2.67 -18.59
C PRO A 405 7.42 -4.09 -19.15
N VAL A 406 6.65 -4.26 -20.22
CA VAL A 406 6.38 -5.56 -20.87
C VAL A 406 7.66 -6.36 -21.16
N ALA A 407 8.67 -5.74 -21.77
CA ALA A 407 9.92 -6.42 -22.11
C ALA A 407 10.71 -6.91 -20.88
N ASP A 408 10.54 -6.25 -19.72
CA ASP A 408 11.15 -6.67 -18.46
C ASP A 408 10.37 -7.83 -17.84
N LEU A 409 9.02 -7.86 -17.97
CA LEU A 409 8.19 -9.03 -17.61
C LEU A 409 8.53 -10.26 -18.47
N ASP A 410 8.66 -10.09 -19.79
CA ASP A 410 9.09 -11.14 -20.72
C ASP A 410 10.46 -11.71 -20.31
N THR A 411 11.41 -10.84 -19.95
CA THR A 411 12.75 -11.21 -19.46
C THR A 411 12.71 -11.98 -18.13
N LEU A 412 11.74 -11.67 -17.25
CA LEU A 412 11.49 -12.39 -16.01
C LEU A 412 10.73 -13.71 -16.21
N GLY A 413 10.28 -14.03 -17.43
CA GLY A 413 9.44 -15.18 -17.71
C GLY A 413 8.05 -15.08 -17.05
N ILE A 414 7.51 -13.86 -17.00
CA ILE A 414 6.20 -13.52 -16.47
C ILE A 414 5.33 -13.09 -17.64
N PHE A 415 4.25 -13.84 -17.92
CA PHE A 415 3.30 -13.53 -18.96
C PHE A 415 2.28 -12.48 -18.50
N HIS A 416 1.49 -11.98 -19.46
CA HIS A 416 0.55 -10.91 -19.21
C HIS A 416 -0.66 -10.96 -20.13
N ASN A 417 -1.71 -10.33 -19.63
CA ASN A 417 -2.86 -9.90 -20.41
C ASN A 417 -2.99 -8.38 -20.38
N VAL A 418 -3.81 -7.87 -21.30
CA VAL A 418 -4.22 -6.47 -21.33
C VAL A 418 -5.64 -6.41 -20.83
N GLN A 419 -5.88 -5.70 -19.74
CA GLN A 419 -7.21 -5.21 -19.40
C GLN A 419 -7.28 -3.73 -19.78
N LYS A 420 -8.37 -3.32 -20.44
CA LYS A 420 -8.66 -1.90 -20.68
C LYS A 420 -10.14 -1.61 -20.74
N GLY A 421 -10.55 -0.54 -20.04
CA GLY A 421 -11.90 0.00 -20.09
C GLY A 421 -12.20 0.83 -21.35
N GLY A 422 -13.30 1.58 -21.30
CA GLY A 422 -13.64 2.53 -22.36
C GLY A 422 -14.36 1.92 -23.57
N VAL A 423 -14.99 0.75 -23.43
CA VAL A 423 -15.93 0.21 -24.42
C VAL A 423 -16.97 1.29 -24.75
N PRO A 424 -17.15 1.70 -26.03
CA PRO A 424 -18.00 2.83 -26.40
C PRO A 424 -19.49 2.44 -26.45
N ILE A 425 -20.04 2.04 -25.30
CA ILE A 425 -21.45 1.68 -25.10
C ILE A 425 -22.35 2.86 -25.52
N GLY A 426 -23.29 2.61 -26.42
CA GLY A 426 -24.16 3.64 -27.01
C GLY A 426 -23.44 4.64 -27.94
N GLY A 427 -22.17 4.39 -28.27
CA GLY A 427 -21.37 5.22 -29.16
C GLY A 427 -21.78 5.11 -30.64
N THR A 428 -21.14 5.92 -31.48
CA THR A 428 -21.30 5.81 -32.95
C THR A 428 -20.50 4.64 -33.50
N GLU A 429 -20.91 4.09 -34.65
CA GLU A 429 -20.16 3.01 -35.33
C GLU A 429 -18.69 3.39 -35.62
N ALA A 430 -18.42 4.66 -35.89
CA ALA A 430 -17.05 5.16 -36.04
C ALA A 430 -16.24 5.06 -34.73
N ALA A 431 -16.85 5.40 -33.59
CA ALA A 431 -16.20 5.27 -32.28
C ALA A 431 -15.96 3.81 -31.89
N LYS A 432 -16.93 2.92 -32.14
CA LYS A 432 -16.81 1.46 -31.94
C LYS A 432 -15.66 0.88 -32.76
N THR A 433 -15.62 1.22 -34.05
CA THR A 433 -14.59 0.74 -34.99
C THR A 433 -13.20 1.25 -34.60
N ALA A 434 -13.07 2.54 -34.26
CA ALA A 434 -11.80 3.13 -33.83
C ALA A 434 -11.29 2.48 -32.54
N TRP A 435 -12.14 2.37 -31.50
CA TRP A 435 -11.78 1.71 -30.25
C TRP A 435 -11.36 0.25 -30.47
N ALA A 436 -12.09 -0.51 -31.28
CA ALA A 436 -11.78 -1.92 -31.56
C ALA A 436 -10.43 -2.09 -32.28
N ALA A 437 -10.13 -1.20 -33.24
CA ALA A 437 -8.83 -1.17 -33.93
C ALA A 437 -7.70 -0.79 -32.96
N ASP A 438 -7.87 0.26 -32.16
CA ASP A 438 -6.89 0.72 -31.17
C ASP A 438 -6.57 -0.36 -30.13
N MET A 439 -7.59 -1.06 -29.61
CA MET A 439 -7.39 -2.14 -28.64
C MET A 439 -6.73 -3.37 -29.28
N THR A 440 -7.13 -3.75 -30.49
CA THR A 440 -6.48 -4.85 -31.24
C THR A 440 -4.99 -4.55 -31.46
N ALA A 441 -4.67 -3.33 -31.91
CA ALA A 441 -3.29 -2.89 -32.13
C ALA A 441 -2.49 -2.81 -30.81
N LEU A 442 -3.10 -2.31 -29.73
CA LEU A 442 -2.48 -2.25 -28.40
C LEU A 442 -2.08 -3.65 -27.91
N VAL A 443 -3.01 -4.61 -27.96
CA VAL A 443 -2.78 -5.98 -27.49
C VAL A 443 -1.71 -6.69 -28.33
N GLN A 444 -1.76 -6.55 -29.66
CA GLN A 444 -0.70 -7.05 -30.55
C GLN A 444 0.66 -6.42 -30.24
N SER A 445 0.72 -5.09 -30.04
CA SER A 445 1.97 -4.38 -29.72
C SER A 445 2.54 -4.74 -28.34
N ALA A 446 1.69 -5.15 -27.41
CA ALA A 446 2.07 -5.65 -26.10
C ALA A 446 2.51 -7.12 -26.12
N GLY A 447 2.35 -7.86 -27.23
CA GLY A 447 2.60 -9.31 -27.29
C GLY A 447 1.72 -10.14 -26.35
N ALA A 448 0.63 -9.55 -25.84
CA ALA A 448 -0.17 -10.17 -24.77
C ALA A 448 -1.02 -11.33 -25.29
N ARG A 449 -1.15 -12.38 -24.48
CA ARG A 449 -1.87 -13.61 -24.85
C ARG A 449 -3.39 -13.47 -24.76
N TYR A 450 -3.87 -12.56 -23.93
CA TYR A 450 -5.29 -12.32 -23.70
C TYR A 450 -5.61 -10.82 -23.65
N TYR A 451 -6.84 -10.48 -24.01
CA TYR A 451 -7.42 -9.15 -23.84
C TYR A 451 -8.75 -9.24 -23.06
N GLU A 452 -8.85 -8.47 -21.98
CA GLU A 452 -10.04 -8.31 -21.17
C GLU A 452 -10.74 -7.01 -21.52
N ALA A 453 -11.88 -7.14 -22.22
CA ALA A 453 -12.60 -6.03 -22.82
C ALA A 453 -13.51 -5.32 -21.81
N GLY A 454 -12.92 -4.57 -20.88
CA GLY A 454 -13.63 -3.79 -19.86
C GLY A 454 -13.40 -4.29 -18.43
N ASN A 455 -14.12 -3.72 -17.46
CA ASN A 455 -14.10 -4.10 -16.04
C ASN A 455 -15.48 -3.84 -15.46
N GLU A 456 -16.08 -4.83 -14.78
CA GLU A 456 -17.32 -4.72 -13.99
C GLU A 456 -18.47 -3.94 -14.65
N LEU A 457 -18.66 -4.12 -15.96
CA LEU A 457 -19.75 -3.49 -16.73
C LEU A 457 -21.13 -4.11 -16.43
N ASN A 458 -21.22 -4.98 -15.41
CA ASN A 458 -22.43 -5.64 -14.94
C ASN A 458 -23.10 -4.91 -13.76
N GLN A 459 -22.67 -3.70 -13.40
CA GLN A 459 -23.40 -2.87 -12.44
C GLN A 459 -24.66 -2.22 -13.06
N PRO A 460 -25.82 -2.19 -12.37
CA PRO A 460 -26.08 -2.79 -11.06
C PRO A 460 -26.10 -4.32 -11.11
N TRP A 461 -25.37 -4.97 -10.20
CA TRP A 461 -25.21 -6.43 -10.17
C TRP A 461 -26.54 -7.17 -10.14
N MET A 462 -26.58 -8.35 -10.74
CA MET A 462 -27.74 -9.25 -10.86
C MET A 462 -28.93 -8.68 -11.65
N SER A 463 -28.86 -7.44 -12.17
CA SER A 463 -29.92 -6.84 -12.98
C SER A 463 -29.95 -7.33 -14.44
N GLY A 464 -28.83 -7.88 -14.92
CA GLY A 464 -28.63 -8.26 -16.32
C GLY A 464 -28.61 -7.08 -17.32
N GLN A 465 -28.56 -5.83 -16.85
CA GLN A 465 -28.54 -4.64 -17.70
C GLN A 465 -27.21 -4.47 -18.44
N GLY A 466 -27.22 -3.80 -19.59
CA GLY A 466 -26.02 -3.48 -20.37
C GLY A 466 -25.41 -4.64 -21.18
N ALA A 467 -25.71 -5.89 -20.86
CA ALA A 467 -25.11 -7.07 -21.50
C ALA A 467 -25.26 -7.09 -23.04
N ALA A 468 -26.46 -6.79 -23.55
CA ALA A 468 -26.69 -6.76 -25.00
C ALA A 468 -25.96 -5.60 -25.70
N GLN A 469 -25.88 -4.43 -25.08
CA GLN A 469 -25.10 -3.31 -25.59
C GLN A 469 -23.60 -3.62 -25.58
N TYR A 470 -23.11 -4.29 -24.54
CA TYR A 470 -21.72 -4.74 -24.46
C TYR A 470 -21.32 -5.70 -25.60
N VAL A 471 -22.22 -6.64 -25.96
CA VAL A 471 -22.01 -7.52 -27.13
C VAL A 471 -21.94 -6.71 -28.43
N ASN A 472 -22.93 -5.83 -28.67
CA ASN A 472 -23.05 -5.07 -29.91
C ASN A 472 -21.97 -3.99 -30.09
N ASP A 473 -21.59 -3.31 -29.00
CA ASP A 473 -20.74 -2.12 -29.05
C ASP A 473 -19.27 -2.43 -28.67
N GLY A 474 -19.02 -3.58 -28.04
CA GLY A 474 -17.69 -4.05 -27.64
C GLY A 474 -17.25 -5.31 -28.38
N LEU A 475 -17.87 -6.45 -28.08
CA LEU A 475 -17.37 -7.76 -28.55
C LEU A 475 -17.44 -7.96 -30.07
N ILE A 476 -18.54 -7.55 -30.72
CA ILE A 476 -18.69 -7.68 -32.17
C ILE A 476 -17.66 -6.81 -32.93
N PRO A 477 -17.52 -5.50 -32.66
CA PRO A 477 -16.47 -4.67 -33.26
C PRO A 477 -15.06 -5.19 -33.00
N LEU A 478 -14.76 -5.66 -31.78
CA LEU A 478 -13.47 -6.23 -31.42
C LEU A 478 -13.11 -7.45 -32.28
N ARG A 479 -14.01 -8.44 -32.39
CA ARG A 479 -13.75 -9.63 -33.21
C ARG A 479 -13.61 -9.31 -34.70
N ALA A 480 -14.33 -8.30 -35.21
CA ALA A 480 -14.14 -7.82 -36.58
C ALA A 480 -12.75 -7.20 -36.79
N ALA A 481 -12.31 -6.32 -35.88
CA ALA A 481 -10.98 -5.71 -35.92
C ALA A 481 -9.84 -6.76 -35.79
N MET A 482 -9.98 -7.72 -34.88
CA MET A 482 -9.05 -8.85 -34.74
C MET A 482 -8.93 -9.65 -36.04
N THR A 483 -10.06 -9.96 -36.68
CA THR A 483 -10.08 -10.68 -37.96
C THR A 483 -9.36 -9.90 -39.06
N GLN A 484 -9.59 -8.59 -39.14
CA GLN A 484 -8.94 -7.71 -40.12
C GLN A 484 -7.42 -7.59 -39.88
N ALA A 485 -6.98 -7.57 -38.61
CA ALA A 485 -5.58 -7.47 -38.21
C ALA A 485 -4.84 -8.82 -38.11
N GLY A 486 -5.53 -9.94 -38.36
CA GLY A 486 -4.98 -11.29 -38.17
C GLY A 486 -4.61 -11.63 -36.73
N ALA A 487 -5.18 -10.93 -35.74
CA ALA A 487 -4.83 -11.08 -34.33
C ALA A 487 -5.24 -12.45 -33.75
N GLN A 488 -4.37 -13.02 -32.90
CA GLN A 488 -4.50 -14.39 -32.36
C GLN A 488 -4.63 -14.44 -30.82
N PHE A 489 -4.74 -13.29 -30.14
CA PHE A 489 -4.94 -13.26 -28.69
C PHE A 489 -6.36 -13.74 -28.33
N LYS A 490 -6.51 -14.28 -27.12
CA LYS A 490 -7.81 -14.72 -26.60
C LYS A 490 -8.61 -13.55 -26.02
N VAL A 491 -9.92 -13.53 -26.27
CA VAL A 491 -10.83 -12.49 -25.74
C VAL A 491 -11.50 -12.99 -24.46
N MET A 492 -11.32 -12.23 -23.38
CA MET A 492 -12.10 -12.36 -22.15
C MET A 492 -13.27 -11.36 -22.19
N ASN A 493 -14.41 -11.70 -21.57
CA ASN A 493 -15.38 -10.66 -21.21
C ASN A 493 -14.76 -9.64 -20.23
N CYS A 494 -15.41 -8.49 -20.03
CA CYS A 494 -15.11 -7.64 -18.87
C CYS A 494 -15.24 -8.47 -17.59
N GLY A 495 -14.23 -8.46 -16.71
CA GLY A 495 -14.28 -9.18 -15.44
C GLY A 495 -15.53 -8.79 -14.66
N LEU A 496 -16.40 -9.76 -14.38
CA LEU A 496 -17.69 -9.50 -13.73
C LEU A 496 -17.46 -9.31 -12.23
N GLY A 497 -18.00 -8.23 -11.66
CA GLY A 497 -18.07 -8.11 -10.20
C GLY A 497 -19.03 -9.16 -9.69
N GLY A 498 -18.53 -10.13 -8.91
CA GLY A 498 -19.27 -11.32 -8.50
C GLY A 498 -19.63 -12.27 -9.66
N MET A 499 -20.46 -13.29 -9.38
CA MET A 499 -20.93 -14.23 -10.41
C MET A 499 -22.31 -13.85 -10.95
N ASP A 500 -22.39 -12.77 -11.73
CA ASP A 500 -23.65 -12.31 -12.32
C ASP A 500 -24.15 -13.22 -13.47
N TYR A 501 -24.84 -14.29 -13.11
CA TYR A 501 -25.42 -15.23 -14.09
C TYR A 501 -26.60 -14.63 -14.88
N ASN A 502 -27.28 -13.62 -14.36
CA ASN A 502 -28.36 -12.92 -15.08
C ASN A 502 -27.78 -12.09 -16.24
N TRP A 503 -26.66 -11.41 -16.00
CA TRP A 503 -25.92 -10.69 -17.03
C TRP A 503 -25.32 -11.64 -18.07
N LEU A 504 -24.74 -12.78 -17.66
CA LEU A 504 -24.26 -13.79 -18.61
C LEU A 504 -25.38 -14.39 -19.47
N ALA A 505 -26.57 -14.66 -18.90
CA ALA A 505 -27.71 -15.14 -19.67
C ALA A 505 -28.12 -14.15 -20.75
N ASN A 506 -28.16 -12.85 -20.43
CA ASN A 506 -28.45 -11.80 -21.41
C ASN A 506 -27.32 -11.62 -22.44
N MET A 507 -26.05 -11.78 -22.04
CA MET A 507 -24.91 -11.78 -22.97
C MET A 507 -24.98 -12.97 -23.94
N GLN A 508 -25.33 -14.16 -23.45
CA GLN A 508 -25.52 -15.35 -24.28
C GLN A 508 -26.69 -15.18 -25.26
N ALA A 509 -27.84 -14.68 -24.79
CA ALA A 509 -29.02 -14.42 -25.61
C ALA A 509 -28.78 -13.36 -26.70
N ALA A 510 -27.89 -12.39 -26.45
CA ALA A 510 -27.43 -11.41 -27.44
C ALA A 510 -26.38 -11.96 -28.42
N GLY A 511 -25.98 -13.23 -28.32
CA GLY A 511 -24.98 -13.85 -29.19
C GLY A 511 -23.52 -13.59 -28.78
N GLY A 512 -23.28 -13.15 -27.54
CA GLY A 512 -21.94 -12.82 -27.04
C GLY A 512 -21.07 -14.03 -26.66
N TRP A 513 -21.66 -15.17 -26.30
CA TRP A 513 -20.88 -16.33 -25.82
C TRP A 513 -19.89 -16.91 -26.85
N PRO A 514 -20.23 -17.02 -28.16
CA PRO A 514 -19.26 -17.38 -29.19
C PRO A 514 -18.14 -16.34 -29.41
N LEU A 515 -18.29 -15.12 -28.89
CA LEU A 515 -17.35 -14.02 -29.09
C LEU A 515 -16.29 -13.92 -27.97
N ILE A 516 -16.33 -14.78 -26.95
CA ILE A 516 -15.30 -14.88 -25.90
C ILE A 516 -14.61 -16.25 -25.94
N ASP A 517 -13.33 -16.28 -25.59
CA ASP A 517 -12.52 -17.49 -25.42
C ASP A 517 -12.34 -17.82 -23.93
N VAL A 518 -12.64 -16.86 -23.05
CA VAL A 518 -12.46 -16.90 -21.60
C VAL A 518 -13.63 -16.24 -20.88
N LEU A 519 -14.13 -16.88 -19.84
CA LEU A 519 -14.98 -16.27 -18.82
C LEU A 519 -14.11 -15.68 -17.70
N ALA A 520 -14.13 -14.35 -17.55
CA ALA A 520 -13.49 -13.60 -16.48
C ALA A 520 -14.51 -13.19 -15.40
N ILE A 521 -14.24 -13.50 -14.14
CA ILE A 521 -15.08 -13.14 -12.98
C ILE A 521 -14.24 -12.70 -11.77
N HIS A 522 -14.84 -11.91 -10.88
CA HIS A 522 -14.27 -11.43 -9.63
C HIS A 522 -15.05 -12.01 -8.43
N PRO A 523 -14.79 -13.27 -8.01
CA PRO A 523 -15.51 -13.88 -6.89
C PRO A 523 -15.07 -13.28 -5.56
N GLY A 524 -15.87 -12.36 -5.01
CA GLY A 524 -15.73 -11.92 -3.62
C GLY A 524 -16.29 -12.93 -2.62
N ARG A 525 -16.06 -12.70 -1.32
CA ARG A 525 -16.63 -13.53 -0.24
C ARG A 525 -16.94 -12.83 1.09
N GLY A 526 -16.52 -11.58 1.28
CA GLY A 526 -16.75 -10.85 2.54
C GLY A 526 -16.44 -11.65 3.81
N ASN A 527 -17.43 -11.72 4.71
CA ASN A 527 -17.34 -12.42 6.01
C ASN A 527 -17.49 -13.95 5.92
N PHE A 528 -17.40 -14.55 4.74
CA PHE A 528 -17.53 -15.99 4.55
C PHE A 528 -16.18 -16.69 4.33
N THR A 529 -16.08 -17.95 4.75
CA THR A 529 -14.97 -18.83 4.37
C THR A 529 -15.00 -19.09 2.86
N ALA A 530 -13.85 -19.33 2.26
CA ALA A 530 -13.73 -19.51 0.81
C ALA A 530 -14.54 -20.69 0.23
N ASP A 531 -14.82 -21.72 1.03
CA ASP A 531 -15.63 -22.89 0.67
C ASP A 531 -17.14 -22.73 0.93
N TYR A 532 -17.59 -21.56 1.39
CA TYR A 532 -19.02 -21.25 1.43
C TYR A 532 -19.58 -21.21 0.00
N ALA A 533 -20.57 -22.05 -0.27
CA ALA A 533 -21.13 -22.27 -1.60
C ALA A 533 -22.67 -22.38 -1.54
N PRO A 534 -23.38 -21.30 -1.14
CA PRO A 534 -24.84 -21.23 -1.21
C PRO A 534 -25.30 -21.36 -2.67
N THR A 535 -26.48 -21.95 -2.89
CA THR A 535 -27.04 -22.03 -4.24
C THR A 535 -27.49 -20.64 -4.72
N PRO A 536 -27.62 -20.39 -6.04
CA PRO A 536 -28.00 -19.07 -6.56
C PRO A 536 -29.32 -18.51 -6.00
N GLU A 537 -30.23 -19.38 -5.57
CA GLU A 537 -31.51 -19.03 -4.94
C GLU A 537 -31.35 -18.51 -3.50
N GLU A 538 -30.21 -18.80 -2.86
CA GLU A 538 -29.85 -18.38 -1.50
C GLU A 538 -28.96 -17.12 -1.48
N TRP A 539 -28.74 -16.49 -2.64
CA TRP A 539 -27.85 -15.32 -2.77
C TRP A 539 -28.58 -14.01 -2.41
N GLU A 540 -28.26 -13.48 -1.24
CA GLU A 540 -28.63 -12.14 -0.80
C GLU A 540 -27.76 -11.10 -1.51
N GLN A 541 -28.41 -10.09 -2.10
CA GLN A 541 -27.73 -9.03 -2.86
C GLN A 541 -27.35 -7.84 -1.96
N GLY A 542 -26.41 -7.03 -2.45
CA GLY A 542 -25.92 -5.82 -1.78
C GLY A 542 -24.44 -5.94 -1.39
N SER A 543 -23.89 -4.89 -0.78
CA SER A 543 -22.45 -4.84 -0.44
C SER A 543 -22.03 -5.91 0.58
N ASN A 544 -22.97 -6.39 1.41
CA ASN A 544 -22.70 -7.31 2.54
C ASN A 544 -23.57 -8.59 2.47
N GLY A 545 -23.95 -9.04 1.28
CA GLY A 545 -24.82 -10.22 1.08
C GLY A 545 -24.09 -11.46 0.54
N SER A 546 -24.72 -12.64 0.66
CA SER A 546 -24.18 -13.95 0.23
C SER A 546 -23.98 -14.09 -1.29
N TYR A 547 -24.41 -13.13 -2.11
CA TYR A 547 -23.95 -12.96 -3.49
C TYR A 547 -22.42 -12.95 -3.60
N TRP A 548 -21.75 -12.34 -2.61
CA TRP A 548 -20.31 -12.44 -2.44
C TRP A 548 -19.99 -13.76 -1.75
N ASN A 549 -19.85 -14.83 -2.53
CA ASN A 549 -19.31 -16.12 -2.09
C ASN A 549 -18.29 -16.63 -3.13
N PHE A 550 -17.23 -17.29 -2.69
CA PHE A 550 -16.15 -17.71 -3.59
C PHE A 550 -16.47 -19.02 -4.32
N LEU A 551 -16.63 -20.13 -3.58
CA LEU A 551 -16.78 -21.46 -4.19
C LEU A 551 -18.10 -21.62 -4.97
N GLY A 552 -19.21 -21.06 -4.48
CA GLY A 552 -20.49 -21.12 -5.21
C GLY A 552 -20.43 -20.34 -6.52
N SER A 553 -19.82 -19.15 -6.52
CA SER A 553 -19.52 -18.37 -7.73
C SER A 553 -18.68 -19.16 -8.74
N VAL A 554 -17.56 -19.75 -8.31
CA VAL A 554 -16.69 -20.54 -9.19
C VAL A 554 -17.42 -21.75 -9.77
N ARG A 555 -18.20 -22.48 -8.97
CA ARG A 555 -19.01 -23.62 -9.44
C ARG A 555 -20.09 -23.20 -10.43
N LYS A 556 -20.78 -22.09 -10.18
CA LYS A 556 -21.79 -21.56 -11.11
C LYS A 556 -21.15 -21.11 -12.43
N ALA A 557 -19.96 -20.53 -12.39
CA ALA A 557 -19.19 -20.20 -13.59
C ALA A 557 -18.92 -21.45 -14.46
N ARG A 558 -18.48 -22.57 -13.85
CA ARG A 558 -18.26 -23.84 -14.55
C ARG A 558 -19.53 -24.44 -15.15
N GLU A 559 -20.62 -24.42 -14.40
CA GLU A 559 -21.94 -24.90 -14.85
C GLU A 559 -22.40 -24.14 -16.11
N LEU A 560 -22.24 -22.81 -16.10
CA LEU A 560 -22.58 -21.95 -17.23
C LEU A 560 -21.62 -22.13 -18.42
N ILE A 561 -20.32 -22.31 -18.18
CA ILE A 561 -19.35 -22.66 -19.24
C ILE A 561 -19.79 -23.94 -19.96
N ALA A 562 -20.02 -25.03 -19.21
CA ALA A 562 -20.43 -26.29 -19.80
C ALA A 562 -21.76 -26.18 -20.58
N THR A 563 -22.72 -25.42 -20.04
CA THR A 563 -24.04 -25.21 -20.65
C THR A 563 -23.97 -24.38 -21.93
N TYR A 564 -23.24 -23.26 -21.89
CA TYR A 564 -23.18 -22.31 -23.00
C TYR A 564 -22.18 -22.70 -24.09
N ASP A 565 -21.09 -23.41 -23.76
CA ASP A 565 -20.22 -24.01 -24.77
C ASP A 565 -20.95 -25.07 -25.59
N ALA A 566 -21.72 -25.95 -24.93
CA ALA A 566 -22.56 -26.93 -25.59
C ALA A 566 -23.64 -26.26 -26.48
N ALA A 567 -24.31 -25.22 -25.97
CA ALA A 567 -25.31 -24.46 -26.74
C ALA A 567 -24.69 -23.69 -27.93
N ALA A 568 -23.44 -23.24 -27.81
CA ALA A 568 -22.70 -22.56 -28.88
C ALA A 568 -22.00 -23.53 -29.86
N GLY A 569 -21.99 -24.83 -29.60
CA GLY A 569 -21.26 -25.82 -30.40
C GLY A 569 -19.74 -25.66 -30.33
N LYS A 570 -19.20 -25.07 -29.25
CA LYS A 570 -17.76 -24.87 -29.06
C LYS A 570 -17.03 -26.20 -28.90
N THR A 571 -15.99 -26.42 -29.72
CA THR A 571 -15.09 -27.59 -29.63
C THR A 571 -13.87 -27.33 -28.75
N THR A 572 -13.52 -26.06 -28.54
CA THR A 572 -12.52 -25.63 -27.55
C THR A 572 -13.27 -25.07 -26.35
N PRO A 573 -13.09 -25.64 -25.13
CA PRO A 573 -13.75 -25.13 -23.94
C PRO A 573 -13.36 -23.68 -23.63
N THR A 574 -14.33 -22.89 -23.18
CA THR A 574 -14.09 -21.55 -22.63
C THR A 574 -13.30 -21.67 -21.34
N GLU A 575 -12.17 -20.95 -21.23
CA GLU A 575 -11.36 -20.96 -20.00
C GLU A 575 -12.07 -20.19 -18.88
N LEU A 576 -11.85 -20.58 -17.61
CA LEU A 576 -12.28 -19.80 -16.45
C LEU A 576 -11.07 -19.06 -15.86
N TRP A 577 -11.16 -17.73 -15.77
CA TRP A 577 -10.17 -16.87 -15.12
C TRP A 577 -10.81 -16.09 -13.97
N LEU A 578 -10.13 -16.07 -12.84
CA LEU A 578 -10.44 -15.19 -11.72
C LEU A 578 -9.52 -13.97 -11.86
N THR A 579 -9.96 -12.97 -12.62
CA THR A 579 -9.15 -11.79 -12.95
C THR A 579 -8.94 -10.87 -11.74
N GLU A 580 -9.79 -11.00 -10.72
CA GLU A 580 -9.56 -10.48 -9.36
C GLU A 580 -10.05 -11.51 -8.32
N ALA A 581 -9.14 -11.98 -7.48
CA ALA A 581 -9.45 -12.75 -6.26
C ALA A 581 -8.65 -12.17 -5.09
N TYR A 582 -9.20 -12.20 -3.87
CA TYR A 582 -8.64 -11.41 -2.77
C TYR A 582 -9.00 -11.93 -1.36
N ALA A 583 -8.34 -11.34 -0.36
CA ALA A 583 -8.70 -11.40 1.04
C ALA A 583 -8.47 -9.99 1.63
N CYS A 584 -9.50 -9.35 2.15
CA CYS A 584 -9.44 -7.95 2.59
C CYS A 584 -9.23 -7.89 4.10
N THR A 585 -8.13 -7.30 4.56
CA THR A 585 -7.78 -7.23 6.00
C THR A 585 -8.10 -5.85 6.59
N LYS A 586 -9.19 -5.21 6.16
CA LYS A 586 -9.55 -3.88 6.69
C LYS A 586 -9.73 -3.96 8.21
N PRO A 587 -9.02 -3.13 8.99
CA PRO A 587 -9.02 -3.24 10.45
C PRO A 587 -10.42 -2.99 11.01
N ASN A 588 -10.77 -3.81 12.00
CA ASN A 588 -11.95 -3.69 12.85
C ASN A 588 -13.32 -3.59 12.11
N ALA A 589 -13.50 -4.35 11.02
CA ALA A 589 -14.73 -4.39 10.23
C ALA A 589 -15.28 -5.81 10.07
N TRP A 590 -16.54 -6.05 10.48
CA TRP A 590 -17.11 -7.42 10.51
C TRP A 590 -17.25 -8.08 9.13
N TRP A 591 -17.40 -7.29 8.07
CA TRP A 591 -17.57 -7.82 6.71
C TRP A 591 -16.25 -8.32 6.08
N MET A 592 -15.12 -8.07 6.74
CA MET A 592 -13.78 -8.30 6.20
C MET A 592 -13.05 -9.37 7.02
N ASP A 593 -11.96 -9.90 6.49
CA ASP A 593 -11.16 -10.89 7.20
C ASP A 593 -10.40 -10.26 8.38
N THR A 594 -10.24 -11.05 9.44
CA THR A 594 -9.10 -10.86 10.35
C THR A 594 -7.79 -11.20 9.61
N TYR A 595 -6.66 -10.64 10.05
CA TYR A 595 -5.36 -10.87 9.41
C TYR A 595 -4.98 -12.37 9.30
N ARG A 596 -5.41 -13.20 10.25
CA ARG A 596 -5.19 -14.65 10.24
C ARG A 596 -6.10 -15.38 9.26
N GLN A 597 -7.42 -15.12 9.33
CA GLN A 597 -8.40 -15.73 8.43
C GLN A 597 -8.16 -15.34 6.97
N ALA A 598 -7.61 -14.16 6.69
CA ALA A 598 -7.19 -13.77 5.34
C ALA A 598 -6.13 -14.73 4.77
N ALA A 599 -5.13 -15.12 5.56
CA ALA A 599 -4.09 -16.06 5.15
C ALA A 599 -4.66 -17.48 4.95
N GLU A 600 -5.48 -17.94 5.89
CA GLU A 600 -6.18 -19.23 5.82
C GLU A 600 -7.07 -19.32 4.55
N ASN A 601 -7.90 -18.30 4.30
CA ASN A 601 -8.73 -18.22 3.10
C ASN A 601 -7.90 -17.98 1.83
N THR A 602 -6.70 -17.42 1.89
CA THR A 602 -5.81 -17.31 0.71
C THR A 602 -5.39 -18.70 0.23
N LEU A 603 -4.93 -19.57 1.14
CA LEU A 603 -4.63 -20.97 0.79
C LEU A 603 -5.89 -21.70 0.27
N LEU A 604 -7.03 -21.54 0.95
CA LEU A 604 -8.25 -22.26 0.57
C LEU A 604 -8.79 -21.81 -0.79
N GLN A 605 -8.84 -20.49 -1.08
CA GLN A 605 -9.28 -19.98 -2.39
C GLN A 605 -8.46 -20.56 -3.53
N LEU A 606 -7.14 -20.61 -3.38
CA LEU A 606 -6.24 -21.13 -4.42
C LEU A 606 -6.37 -22.66 -4.59
N ALA A 607 -6.49 -23.42 -3.49
CA ALA A 607 -6.73 -24.87 -3.57
C ALA A 607 -8.09 -25.18 -4.23
N LEU A 608 -9.14 -24.42 -3.89
CA LEU A 608 -10.46 -24.55 -4.49
C LEU A 608 -10.44 -24.19 -5.99
N ALA A 609 -9.81 -23.07 -6.36
CA ALA A 609 -9.66 -22.67 -7.76
C ALA A 609 -8.97 -23.76 -8.61
N LYS A 610 -7.89 -24.37 -8.10
CA LYS A 610 -7.22 -25.51 -8.75
C LYS A 610 -8.15 -26.73 -8.86
N SER A 611 -8.92 -27.03 -7.82
CA SER A 611 -9.87 -28.17 -7.82
C SER A 611 -11.04 -28.00 -8.80
N GLU A 612 -11.44 -26.75 -9.03
CA GLU A 612 -12.53 -26.38 -9.93
C GLU A 612 -11.99 -26.06 -11.36
N GLY A 613 -10.70 -26.31 -11.65
CA GLY A 613 -10.14 -26.21 -12.99
C GLY A 613 -9.99 -24.78 -13.52
N VAL A 614 -9.83 -23.80 -12.65
CA VAL A 614 -9.51 -22.40 -13.01
C VAL A 614 -8.17 -22.35 -13.73
N ARG A 615 -8.10 -21.61 -14.85
CA ARG A 615 -6.89 -21.48 -15.68
C ARG A 615 -5.93 -20.41 -15.17
N GLY A 616 -6.46 -19.32 -14.64
CA GLY A 616 -5.69 -18.19 -14.09
C GLY A 616 -6.40 -17.57 -12.89
N VAL A 617 -5.64 -17.27 -11.84
CA VAL A 617 -6.04 -16.51 -10.67
C VAL A 617 -5.09 -15.34 -10.53
N ASN A 618 -5.57 -14.15 -10.88
CA ASN A 618 -4.89 -12.92 -10.61
C ASN A 618 -5.31 -12.44 -9.22
N TRP A 619 -4.33 -12.21 -8.34
CA TRP A 619 -4.57 -11.73 -6.98
C TRP A 619 -4.67 -10.21 -6.93
N TYR A 620 -5.73 -9.69 -6.34
CA TYR A 620 -5.89 -8.27 -6.03
C TYR A 620 -5.59 -8.06 -4.54
N GLN A 621 -4.51 -7.37 -4.15
CA GLN A 621 -3.42 -6.79 -4.95
C GLN A 621 -2.08 -6.88 -4.21
N LEU A 622 -1.01 -6.27 -4.73
CA LEU A 622 0.33 -6.45 -4.14
C LEU A 622 0.53 -5.64 -2.85
N TYR A 623 0.01 -4.42 -2.76
CA TYR A 623 0.25 -3.49 -1.65
C TYR A 623 -1.03 -3.07 -0.95
N ASP A 624 -0.96 -2.84 0.35
CA ASP A 624 -1.98 -2.09 1.08
C ASP A 624 -1.82 -0.59 0.77
N SER A 625 -2.38 -0.17 -0.36
CA SER A 625 -2.34 1.20 -0.89
C SER A 625 -3.31 1.34 -2.06
N THR A 626 -3.72 2.57 -2.41
CA THR A 626 -4.38 2.85 -3.69
C THR A 626 -3.44 3.60 -4.64
N ILE A 627 -3.64 3.46 -5.95
CA ILE A 627 -2.82 4.14 -6.99
C ILE A 627 -2.94 5.66 -6.93
N HIS A 628 -4.12 6.18 -6.52
CA HIS A 628 -4.38 7.61 -6.42
C HIS A 628 -3.78 8.23 -5.14
N HIS A 629 -3.55 7.41 -4.10
CA HIS A 629 -2.97 7.82 -2.83
C HIS A 629 -1.82 6.86 -2.41
N PRO A 630 -0.66 6.93 -3.09
CA PRO A 630 0.47 6.03 -2.84
C PRO A 630 0.98 6.09 -1.40
N GLN A 631 0.93 4.96 -0.68
CA GLN A 631 1.40 4.79 0.70
C GLN A 631 0.84 5.81 1.72
N GLU A 632 -0.29 6.47 1.42
CA GLU A 632 -1.08 7.27 2.36
C GLU A 632 -2.08 6.37 3.08
N ALA A 633 -2.04 6.28 4.42
CA ALA A 633 -2.90 5.35 5.16
C ALA A 633 -4.38 5.76 5.19
N ASP A 634 -5.24 4.91 4.64
CA ASP A 634 -6.70 5.06 4.67
C ASP A 634 -7.37 3.83 5.34
N PRO A 635 -7.58 3.85 6.67
CA PRO A 635 -8.23 2.74 7.37
C PRO A 635 -9.74 2.63 7.09
N ALA A 636 -10.36 3.65 6.47
CA ALA A 636 -11.80 3.63 6.17
C ALA A 636 -12.11 3.00 4.81
N ASN A 637 -11.26 3.24 3.81
CA ASN A 637 -11.40 2.70 2.46
C ASN A 637 -11.01 1.22 2.39
N MET A 638 -11.90 0.34 1.96
CA MET A 638 -11.60 -1.10 1.84
C MET A 638 -10.57 -1.42 0.76
N GLU A 639 -10.54 -0.70 -0.37
CA GLU A 639 -9.61 -0.92 -1.49
C GLU A 639 -8.14 -0.87 -1.07
N TYR A 640 -7.86 -0.14 0.00
CA TYR A 640 -6.54 -0.01 0.58
C TYR A 640 -6.05 -1.31 1.25
N HIS A 641 -6.91 -2.25 1.69
CA HIS A 641 -6.51 -3.38 2.56
C HIS A 641 -6.47 -4.76 1.88
N HIS A 642 -6.39 -4.78 0.55
CA HIS A 642 -6.32 -6.01 -0.28
C HIS A 642 -4.87 -6.51 -0.54
N GLY A 643 -3.87 -5.84 0.01
CA GLY A 643 -2.45 -6.13 -0.23
C GLY A 643 -1.98 -7.50 0.27
N LEU A 644 -1.00 -8.07 -0.44
CA LEU A 644 -0.07 -9.08 0.08
C LEU A 644 1.03 -8.44 0.96
N LEU A 645 1.36 -7.18 0.70
CA LEU A 645 2.26 -6.36 1.49
C LEU A 645 1.47 -5.31 2.28
N ASN A 646 1.92 -4.99 3.49
CA ASN A 646 1.49 -3.79 4.21
C ASN A 646 2.00 -2.52 3.48
N ARG A 647 1.51 -1.35 3.92
CA ARG A 647 1.88 -0.03 3.39
C ARG A 647 3.38 0.29 3.45
N ASP A 648 4.05 -0.17 4.50
CA ASP A 648 5.50 -0.08 4.72
C ASP A 648 6.31 -1.09 3.88
N LEU A 649 5.63 -1.85 3.00
CA LEU A 649 6.14 -2.92 2.16
C LEU A 649 6.45 -4.23 2.90
N SER A 650 6.18 -4.34 4.20
CA SER A 650 6.38 -5.57 4.96
C SER A 650 5.40 -6.67 4.56
N ALA A 651 5.83 -7.93 4.56
CA ALA A 651 4.99 -9.06 4.13
C ALA A 651 3.83 -9.34 5.11
N LYS A 652 2.59 -9.47 4.60
CA LYS A 652 1.44 -9.97 5.37
C LYS A 652 1.45 -11.51 5.38
N ALA A 653 0.73 -12.12 6.32
CA ALA A 653 0.55 -13.58 6.32
C ALA A 653 -0.12 -14.10 5.03
N THR A 654 -0.95 -13.27 4.36
CA THR A 654 -1.51 -13.55 3.03
C THR A 654 -0.44 -13.77 1.96
N LEU A 655 0.70 -13.08 2.02
CA LEU A 655 1.82 -13.29 1.10
C LEU A 655 2.46 -14.67 1.28
N LEU A 656 2.71 -15.06 2.53
CA LEU A 656 3.25 -16.38 2.84
C LEU A 656 2.24 -17.49 2.47
N ALA A 657 0.95 -17.25 2.66
CA ALA A 657 -0.09 -18.19 2.25
C ALA A 657 -0.26 -18.31 0.73
N PHE A 658 -0.19 -17.20 -0.01
CA PHE A 658 -0.15 -17.21 -1.47
C PHE A 658 1.06 -18.00 -1.97
N ALA A 659 2.24 -17.74 -1.43
CA ALA A 659 3.46 -18.44 -1.82
C ALA A 659 3.42 -19.93 -1.45
N THR A 660 2.87 -20.29 -0.29
CA THR A 660 2.69 -21.67 0.16
C THR A 660 1.75 -22.42 -0.78
N ALA A 661 0.58 -21.85 -1.07
CA ALA A 661 -0.36 -22.38 -2.05
C ALA A 661 0.29 -22.55 -3.43
N ALA A 662 0.99 -21.52 -3.92
CA ALA A 662 1.69 -21.55 -5.20
C ALA A 662 2.70 -22.71 -5.27
N ARG A 663 3.52 -22.90 -4.24
CA ARG A 663 4.55 -23.95 -4.20
C ARG A 663 3.99 -25.36 -4.24
N VAL A 664 2.92 -25.61 -3.50
CA VAL A 664 2.35 -26.97 -3.40
C VAL A 664 1.38 -27.29 -4.54
N LEU A 665 0.83 -26.27 -5.21
CA LEU A 665 -0.15 -26.40 -6.30
C LEU A 665 0.43 -26.19 -7.72
N ASP A 666 1.68 -25.72 -7.86
CA ASP A 666 2.35 -25.41 -9.13
C ASP A 666 2.13 -26.53 -10.17
N GLN A 667 2.65 -27.72 -9.87
CA GLN A 667 2.51 -28.94 -10.68
C GLN A 667 1.45 -29.92 -10.12
N ALA A 668 0.54 -29.46 -9.26
CA ALA A 668 -0.50 -30.32 -8.70
C ALA A 668 -1.61 -30.60 -9.73
N THR A 669 -2.09 -31.84 -9.79
CA THR A 669 -3.29 -32.23 -10.53
C THR A 669 -4.38 -32.59 -9.52
N PHE A 670 -5.56 -31.97 -9.65
CA PHE A 670 -6.70 -32.30 -8.79
C PHE A 670 -7.24 -33.70 -9.11
N VAL A 671 -7.57 -34.47 -8.08
CA VAL A 671 -8.08 -35.84 -8.23
C VAL A 671 -9.51 -35.97 -7.74
N ARG A 672 -9.80 -35.55 -6.50
CA ARG A 672 -11.14 -35.67 -5.93
C ARG A 672 -11.35 -34.80 -4.71
N TRP A 673 -12.61 -34.48 -4.43
CA TRP A 673 -13.05 -34.11 -3.09
C TRP A 673 -12.93 -35.34 -2.16
N VAL A 674 -12.59 -35.09 -0.90
CA VAL A 674 -12.47 -36.13 0.12
C VAL A 674 -13.79 -36.24 0.88
N THR A 675 -14.41 -37.41 0.83
CA THR A 675 -15.60 -37.75 1.61
C THR A 675 -15.18 -38.30 2.96
N PHE A 676 -15.68 -37.70 4.04
CA PHE A 676 -15.57 -38.21 5.40
C PHE A 676 -16.95 -38.69 5.90
N ALA A 677 -16.96 -39.53 6.93
CA ALA A 677 -18.21 -39.92 7.61
C ALA A 677 -18.82 -38.77 8.44
N ASP A 678 -17.97 -37.88 8.94
CA ASP A 678 -18.36 -36.61 9.55
C ASP A 678 -18.48 -35.57 8.41
N PRO A 679 -19.69 -35.05 8.11
CA PRO A 679 -19.91 -34.15 6.97
C PRO A 679 -19.29 -32.77 7.16
N ASP A 680 -18.90 -32.39 8.38
CA ASP A 680 -18.23 -31.12 8.65
C ASP A 680 -16.71 -31.20 8.40
N LEU A 681 -16.17 -32.41 8.22
CA LEU A 681 -14.80 -32.59 7.75
C LEU A 681 -14.76 -32.51 6.22
N LYS A 682 -13.83 -31.70 5.72
CA LYS A 682 -13.69 -31.40 4.30
C LYS A 682 -12.28 -31.73 3.84
N GLY A 683 -12.13 -32.02 2.55
CA GLY A 683 -10.80 -32.11 1.98
C GLY A 683 -10.76 -32.17 0.45
N LEU A 684 -9.58 -31.89 -0.07
CA LEU A 684 -9.22 -31.99 -1.49
C LEU A 684 -7.99 -32.90 -1.61
N ALA A 685 -8.01 -33.82 -2.58
CA ALA A 685 -6.88 -34.68 -2.91
C ALA A 685 -6.26 -34.27 -4.25
N PHE A 686 -4.94 -34.17 -4.28
CA PHE A 686 -4.14 -33.83 -5.45
C PHE A 686 -3.00 -34.85 -5.64
N ASP A 687 -2.61 -35.10 -6.88
CA ASP A 687 -1.32 -35.72 -7.20
C ASP A 687 -0.28 -34.62 -7.46
N THR A 688 0.92 -34.79 -6.90
CA THR A 688 2.05 -33.84 -7.01
C THR A 688 3.36 -34.60 -7.22
N PRO A 689 4.45 -33.94 -7.67
CA PRO A 689 5.78 -34.55 -7.72
C PRO A 689 6.33 -35.06 -6.37
N ARG A 690 5.85 -34.52 -5.23
CA ARG A 690 6.17 -35.00 -3.85
C ARG A 690 5.33 -36.23 -3.46
N GLY A 691 4.39 -36.65 -4.30
CA GLY A 691 3.40 -37.71 -4.05
C GLY A 691 2.00 -37.13 -3.79
N ARG A 692 1.09 -38.00 -3.32
CA ARG A 692 -0.28 -37.64 -2.93
C ARG A 692 -0.27 -36.53 -1.87
N MET A 693 -1.02 -35.47 -2.14
CA MET A 693 -1.23 -34.34 -1.25
C MET A 693 -2.71 -34.21 -0.88
N TYR A 694 -2.99 -33.90 0.39
CA TYR A 694 -4.32 -33.56 0.86
C TYR A 694 -4.35 -32.14 1.41
N VAL A 695 -5.39 -31.36 1.11
CA VAL A 695 -5.74 -30.14 1.84
C VAL A 695 -6.98 -30.46 2.66
N LEU A 696 -6.90 -30.43 4.00
CA LEU A 696 -7.98 -30.86 4.91
C LEU A 696 -8.35 -29.74 5.90
N TRP A 697 -9.63 -29.66 6.26
CA TRP A 697 -10.17 -28.69 7.23
C TRP A 697 -11.51 -29.16 7.83
N SER A 698 -12.07 -28.37 8.75
CA SER A 698 -13.38 -28.58 9.38
C SER A 698 -14.29 -27.35 9.26
N ARG A 699 -15.61 -27.57 9.33
CA ARG A 699 -16.64 -26.51 9.34
C ARG A 699 -17.60 -26.60 10.53
N LYS A 700 -17.16 -27.21 11.64
CA LYS A 700 -17.96 -27.28 12.89
C LYS A 700 -18.24 -25.92 13.53
N ASP A 701 -17.36 -24.95 13.31
CA ASP A 701 -17.57 -23.54 13.70
C ASP A 701 -18.39 -22.75 12.65
N GLY A 702 -18.84 -23.39 11.56
CA GLY A 702 -19.62 -22.78 10.49
C GLY A 702 -18.80 -22.18 9.35
N TYR A 703 -19.45 -21.32 8.55
CA TYR A 703 -18.89 -20.65 7.37
C TYR A 703 -18.78 -19.12 7.51
N ILE A 704 -19.28 -18.54 8.61
CA ILE A 704 -19.26 -17.10 8.89
C ILE A 704 -18.09 -16.82 9.84
N LEU A 705 -17.18 -15.92 9.45
CA LEU A 705 -15.92 -15.70 10.16
C LEU A 705 -16.09 -14.87 11.44
N ASN A 706 -16.75 -13.71 11.33
CA ASN A 706 -17.06 -12.79 12.42
C ASN A 706 -18.56 -12.93 12.79
N ALA A 707 -18.96 -14.12 13.25
CA ALA A 707 -20.37 -14.46 13.48
C ALA A 707 -21.00 -13.76 14.70
N ASP A 708 -20.18 -13.27 15.62
CA ASP A 708 -20.54 -12.58 16.86
C ASP A 708 -20.59 -11.05 16.74
N HIS A 709 -20.44 -10.51 15.53
CA HIS A 709 -20.61 -9.07 15.27
C HIS A 709 -22.00 -8.56 15.69
N THR A 710 -22.09 -7.28 16.06
CA THR A 710 -23.38 -6.66 16.40
C THR A 710 -24.15 -6.33 15.11
N PRO A 711 -25.37 -6.86 14.90
CA PRO A 711 -26.14 -6.58 13.69
C PRO A 711 -26.41 -5.09 13.50
N GLY A 712 -26.21 -4.60 12.27
CA GLY A 712 -26.37 -3.17 11.92
C GLY A 712 -25.19 -2.27 12.34
N ASN A 713 -24.19 -2.79 13.04
CA ASN A 713 -22.92 -2.08 13.29
C ASN A 713 -21.88 -2.50 12.25
N ALA A 714 -21.16 -1.55 11.65
CA ALA A 714 -20.05 -1.84 10.74
C ALA A 714 -18.75 -2.23 11.48
N TYR A 715 -18.62 -1.80 12.73
CA TYR A 715 -17.45 -2.04 13.58
C TYR A 715 -17.49 -3.42 14.24
N PHE A 716 -16.33 -4.08 14.28
CA PHE A 716 -16.07 -5.32 15.01
C PHE A 716 -14.63 -5.27 15.53
N ALA A 717 -14.41 -5.50 16.81
CA ALA A 717 -13.05 -5.48 17.37
C ALA A 717 -12.28 -6.73 16.90
N ALA A 718 -11.49 -6.59 15.84
CA ALA A 718 -10.81 -7.73 15.24
C ALA A 718 -9.68 -8.24 16.15
N PRO A 719 -9.54 -9.56 16.36
CA PRO A 719 -8.46 -10.16 17.14
C PRO A 719 -7.08 -9.88 16.55
N GLU A 720 -6.04 -9.97 17.39
CA GLU A 720 -4.66 -9.78 16.95
C GLU A 720 -4.24 -10.84 15.90
N PRO A 721 -3.31 -10.54 14.96
CA PRO A 721 -3.00 -11.42 13.82
C PRO A 721 -2.53 -12.84 14.14
N TRP A 722 -2.13 -13.10 15.38
CA TRP A 722 -1.65 -14.38 15.90
C TRP A 722 -2.70 -15.16 16.71
N GLU A 723 -3.90 -14.61 16.90
CA GLU A 723 -4.97 -15.24 17.67
C GLU A 723 -5.78 -16.23 16.81
N ASP A 724 -6.03 -17.41 17.35
CA ASP A 724 -6.69 -18.50 16.64
C ASP A 724 -8.22 -18.37 16.69
N GLY A 725 -8.83 -17.97 15.56
CA GLY A 725 -10.27 -17.77 15.43
C GLY A 725 -11.12 -19.05 15.39
N TRP A 726 -10.53 -20.25 15.45
CA TRP A 726 -11.25 -21.53 15.32
C TRP A 726 -11.30 -22.31 16.63
N PRO A 727 -12.33 -22.14 17.48
CA PRO A 727 -12.38 -22.79 18.79
C PRO A 727 -12.54 -24.31 18.72
N THR A 728 -13.17 -24.88 17.69
CA THR A 728 -13.41 -26.33 17.61
C THR A 728 -12.24 -27.08 16.98
N LYS A 729 -11.51 -27.84 17.80
CA LYS A 729 -10.40 -28.70 17.36
C LYS A 729 -10.83 -30.17 17.28
N THR A 730 -11.01 -30.72 16.08
CA THR A 730 -11.38 -32.14 15.86
C THR A 730 -10.14 -33.00 15.65
N THR A 731 -9.88 -33.96 16.55
CA THR A 731 -8.85 -34.99 16.30
C THR A 731 -9.40 -36.06 15.36
N VAL A 732 -8.64 -36.38 14.31
CA VAL A 732 -8.99 -37.39 13.30
C VAL A 732 -7.81 -38.36 13.15
N VAL A 733 -8.10 -39.66 13.10
CA VAL A 733 -7.09 -40.72 12.92
C VAL A 733 -7.19 -41.25 11.49
N LEU A 734 -6.18 -40.96 10.67
CA LEU A 734 -6.14 -41.31 9.25
C LEU A 734 -5.04 -42.31 8.96
N ALA A 735 -5.24 -43.17 7.97
CA ALA A 735 -4.21 -44.11 7.54
C ALA A 735 -3.02 -43.39 6.85
N ALA A 736 -1.81 -43.88 7.09
CA ALA A 736 -0.57 -43.28 6.62
C ALA A 736 0.40 -44.34 6.06
N ASN A 737 0.85 -44.15 4.82
CA ASN A 737 1.81 -45.05 4.17
C ASN A 737 3.26 -44.80 4.64
N GLN A 738 3.64 -43.54 4.88
CA GLN A 738 4.99 -43.18 5.36
C GLN A 738 5.18 -43.39 6.87
N PHE A 739 6.42 -43.36 7.38
CA PHE A 739 6.69 -43.47 8.84
C PHE A 739 6.28 -42.22 9.62
N GLN A 740 6.14 -41.09 8.94
CA GLN A 740 5.66 -39.82 9.47
C GLN A 740 4.84 -39.13 8.38
N VAL A 741 3.78 -38.43 8.79
CA VAL A 741 3.00 -37.53 7.93
C VAL A 741 3.63 -36.15 8.03
N THR A 742 3.76 -35.47 6.90
CA THR A 742 4.18 -34.05 6.90
C THR A 742 2.95 -33.18 6.86
N GLU A 743 2.80 -32.27 7.82
CA GLU A 743 1.78 -31.22 7.86
C GLU A 743 2.45 -29.88 7.49
N LEU A 744 1.77 -29.07 6.66
CA LEU A 744 2.09 -27.66 6.49
C LEU A 744 0.85 -26.83 6.84
N ASP A 745 1.03 -25.76 7.60
CA ASP A 745 -0.03 -24.79 7.88
C ASP A 745 -0.25 -23.82 6.71
N CYS A 746 -1.19 -22.88 6.86
CA CYS A 746 -1.55 -21.96 5.79
C CYS A 746 -0.40 -21.03 5.37
N ILE A 747 0.58 -20.76 6.24
CA ILE A 747 1.74 -19.91 5.93
C ILE A 747 3.01 -20.72 5.61
N GLY A 748 2.94 -22.05 5.54
CA GLY A 748 4.03 -22.90 5.07
C GLY A 748 5.00 -23.41 6.16
N ARG A 749 4.64 -23.30 7.45
CA ARG A 749 5.42 -23.91 8.53
C ARG A 749 5.23 -25.44 8.50
N GLU A 750 6.33 -26.18 8.38
CA GLU A 750 6.31 -27.65 8.31
C GLU A 750 6.39 -28.28 9.71
N ARG A 751 5.55 -29.30 9.96
CA ARG A 751 5.58 -30.15 11.16
C ARG A 751 5.49 -31.62 10.78
N LEU A 752 6.22 -32.47 11.50
CA LEU A 752 6.18 -33.92 11.35
C LEU A 752 5.24 -34.56 12.37
N ILE A 753 4.29 -35.37 11.91
CA ILE A 753 3.32 -36.09 12.73
C ILE A 753 3.68 -37.59 12.69
N PRO A 754 3.96 -38.23 13.85
CA PRO A 754 4.42 -39.62 13.89
C PRO A 754 3.29 -40.61 13.54
N LYS A 755 3.64 -41.69 12.82
CA LYS A 755 2.74 -42.82 12.59
C LYS A 755 2.75 -43.81 13.76
N VAL A 756 1.57 -44.21 14.24
CA VAL A 756 1.38 -45.27 15.22
C VAL A 756 0.45 -46.33 14.64
N ARG A 757 0.93 -47.58 14.52
CA ARG A 757 0.16 -48.72 13.99
C ARG A 757 -0.55 -48.43 12.65
N GLY A 758 0.20 -47.92 11.67
CA GLY A 758 -0.35 -47.62 10.34
C GLY A 758 -1.11 -46.30 10.23
N LYS A 759 -1.38 -45.57 11.33
CA LYS A 759 -2.22 -44.37 11.32
C LYS A 759 -1.54 -43.15 11.96
N ALA A 760 -1.91 -41.96 11.51
CA ALA A 760 -1.51 -40.67 12.08
C ALA A 760 -2.74 -40.01 12.72
N ALA A 761 -2.56 -39.45 13.92
CA ALA A 761 -3.57 -38.61 14.57
C ALA A 761 -3.29 -37.14 14.20
N ILE A 762 -4.21 -36.52 13.48
CA ILE A 762 -4.13 -35.11 13.05
C ILE A 762 -5.24 -34.31 13.74
N VAL A 763 -5.11 -32.98 13.76
CA VAL A 763 -6.14 -32.08 14.30
C VAL A 763 -6.63 -31.16 13.18
N LEU A 764 -7.93 -31.23 12.90
CA LEU A 764 -8.63 -30.39 11.93
C LEU A 764 -9.49 -29.36 12.65
N ASP A 765 -9.43 -28.13 12.15
CA ASP A 765 -10.21 -26.97 12.56
C ASP A 765 -10.55 -26.15 11.30
N GLY A 766 -11.05 -24.92 11.43
CA GLY A 766 -11.43 -24.14 10.26
C GLY A 766 -10.28 -23.66 9.36
N ALA A 767 -9.03 -23.74 9.84
CA ALA A 767 -7.86 -23.41 9.05
C ALA A 767 -7.48 -24.58 8.12
N PRO A 768 -7.30 -24.34 6.80
CA PRO A 768 -6.85 -25.38 5.88
C PRO A 768 -5.38 -25.75 6.15
N ARG A 769 -5.10 -27.05 6.19
CA ARG A 769 -3.74 -27.58 6.33
C ARG A 769 -3.43 -28.60 5.24
N ILE A 770 -2.18 -28.62 4.80
CA ILE A 770 -1.67 -29.49 3.75
C ILE A 770 -1.01 -30.71 4.39
N TYR A 771 -1.26 -31.90 3.86
CA TYR A 771 -0.72 -33.16 4.37
C TYR A 771 -0.10 -34.02 3.26
N TYR A 772 1.09 -34.57 3.52
CA TYR A 772 1.77 -35.58 2.70
C TYR A 772 2.06 -36.84 3.52
N GLY A 773 2.06 -38.02 2.87
CA GLY A 773 2.34 -39.32 3.52
C GLY A 773 1.11 -40.02 4.11
N LEU A 774 -0.09 -39.53 3.80
CA LEU A 774 -1.37 -40.20 4.03
C LEU A 774 -1.66 -41.24 2.93
N CYS A 775 -2.55 -42.19 3.24
CA CYS A 775 -3.03 -43.22 2.31
C CYS A 775 -4.05 -42.68 1.28
N ASP A 776 -4.14 -43.33 0.11
CA ASP A 776 -5.11 -42.97 -0.94
C ASP A 776 -6.58 -43.10 -0.47
N ASP A 777 -6.88 -44.19 0.24
CA ASP A 777 -8.04 -44.31 1.13
C ASP A 777 -7.60 -43.92 2.55
N LEU A 778 -8.33 -43.00 3.17
CA LEU A 778 -7.98 -42.47 4.49
C LEU A 778 -8.54 -43.32 5.65
N GLY A 779 -9.51 -44.20 5.39
CA GLY A 779 -10.19 -45.03 6.39
C GLY A 779 -9.61 -46.45 6.53
N GLU A 780 -9.11 -47.03 5.44
CA GLU A 780 -8.53 -48.39 5.39
C GLU A 780 -7.01 -48.39 5.61
N ASP A 781 -6.44 -49.52 6.03
CA ASP A 781 -5.00 -49.64 6.29
C ASP A 781 -4.20 -49.72 4.96
N CYS A 782 -3.10 -48.96 4.85
CA CYS A 782 -2.02 -49.21 3.90
C CYS A 782 -1.08 -50.33 4.39
#